data_AF-A0A371GL05-F1
#
_entry.id   AF-A0A371GL05-F1
#
_cell.length_a   1.000
_cell.length_b   1.000
_cell.length_c   1.000
_cell.angle_alpha   90.00
_cell.angle_beta   90.00
_cell.angle_gamma   90.00
#
_symmetry.space_group_name_H-M   'P 1'
#
loop_
_entity.id
_entity.type
_entity.pdbx_description
1 polymer ?
#
loop_
_entity_poly.entity_id
_entity_poly.type
_entity_poly.pdbx_seq_one_letter_code
_entity_poly.pdbx_strand_id
1 'polypeptide(L)'
;MADEVPSPPAPGATTAPLGSSVISLVNRLQDIFARVGSQSTIDLPQVAVVGSQSSGKSSVLEALVGRDFLPRGNDICTRRPLVLQLVQTKRKPDTPDDEYGEFLHLPGRKFHDFSDIRREIQAETDREAGGNKGVSDKQIRLKIFSPNVLDITLVDLPGITKVPVGDQPSDIEARIRTMIMSYIKTPTCLILAVTPANSDLANSDALQMAGVADPDGGLLLPCNRTIGVITKLDIMDRGTDARNLLLGKVIPLRLGYVGVVNRSQEDIQMNRSIKDALVAEEKFFRSRPVYSSLADSCGVPQLAKRLNQILAQHIKAVLPGLRARISTSLVSVAKEHASYGEITESKACAGQGALLLNILSKYCEAFSSMVEGKNEEMSTSELSGGARIHYIFQSIFVRSLEEVDPCEDLTDDDIRTAIQNATGPKSALFVPEVPFEVLVRRQISRLLDPSLQCARFIYDELIKISHRCMVTELQRFPFLRKRMDEVIGNFLREGLEPSENMIAHIIEMEMDYINTSHPNFIGGSKALEIAVQQTKSSRVAIPVSRQKDALESDKGSASERSVKSRAILARQANGVVTDPGVRAASDVEKIVPSGNTGGSSWGISSIFGGGDSRMTVKENIASKPHTEPVHSLEQSFSMIHLREPPPILRPSESNSETESIEITVTKLLLRSYYDIVRKNVEDFVPKAIMHFLVNNTKRELHNVFIKKLYRDNLFEEMLQEPDEIAVKRKRCRELLRAYQQAFKDLEELPLEAETVERGYSYPETTGLPKIHGLPTSSMYSSSSSGDYYAASPKYPKSKRSSHSGELQSPLHANADSNGSGRPFMSSFYPTVDA
;
A
#
# COMPACT_ATOMS: atom_id res chain seq x y z
N MET A 1 0.35 -92.16 16.52
CA MET A 1 -0.92 -91.65 17.08
C MET A 1 -0.63 -90.32 17.74
N ALA A 2 -1.21 -89.20 17.32
CA ALA A 2 -2.05 -89.00 16.13
C ALA A 2 -1.78 -87.62 15.53
N ASP A 3 -2.17 -87.43 14.27
CA ASP A 3 -1.97 -86.17 13.54
C ASP A 3 -2.85 -85.04 14.11
N GLU A 4 -2.30 -83.83 14.19
CA GLU A 4 -3.04 -82.61 14.50
C GLU A 4 -3.10 -81.73 13.24
N VAL A 5 -4.32 -81.46 12.76
CA VAL A 5 -4.56 -80.83 11.46
C VAL A 5 -4.54 -79.29 11.60
N PRO A 6 -3.76 -78.55 10.80
CA PRO A 6 -3.78 -77.09 10.83
C PRO A 6 -5.12 -76.55 10.31
N SER A 7 -5.70 -75.61 11.06
CA SER A 7 -6.93 -74.91 10.69
C SER A 7 -6.74 -73.97 9.49
N PRO A 8 -7.79 -73.70 8.69
CA PRO A 8 -7.69 -72.81 7.53
C PRO A 8 -7.46 -71.34 7.95
N PRO A 9 -6.70 -70.55 7.17
CA PRO A 9 -6.50 -69.14 7.47
C PRO A 9 -7.80 -68.35 7.33
N ALA A 10 -8.00 -67.39 8.23
CA ALA A 10 -9.12 -66.46 8.17
C ALA A 10 -9.08 -65.62 6.87
N PRO A 11 -10.24 -65.21 6.31
CA PRO A 11 -10.27 -64.41 5.09
C PRO A 11 -9.58 -63.06 5.31
N GLY A 12 -8.47 -62.84 4.59
CA GLY A 12 -7.72 -61.60 4.67
C GLY A 12 -8.58 -60.39 4.30
N ALA A 13 -8.50 -59.33 5.10
CA ALA A 13 -9.23 -58.09 4.83
C ALA A 13 -8.82 -57.53 3.46
N THR A 14 -9.79 -57.41 2.55
CA THR A 14 -9.56 -56.85 1.22
C THR A 14 -9.14 -55.39 1.35
N THR A 15 -7.88 -55.10 0.99
CA THR A 15 -7.37 -53.73 0.97
C THR A 15 -8.20 -52.90 -0.02
N ALA A 16 -8.72 -51.76 0.46
CA ALA A 16 -9.54 -50.89 -0.37
C ALA A 16 -8.71 -50.38 -1.56
N PRO A 17 -9.25 -50.38 -2.80
CA PRO A 17 -8.49 -49.98 -3.97
C PRO A 17 -8.08 -48.50 -3.84
N LEU A 18 -6.79 -48.22 -4.10
CA LEU A 18 -6.11 -46.93 -3.89
C LEU A 18 -6.82 -45.66 -4.42
N GLY A 19 -7.80 -45.81 -5.31
CA GLY A 19 -8.64 -44.70 -5.79
C GLY A 19 -9.66 -44.18 -4.77
N SER A 20 -10.29 -45.06 -3.97
CA SER A 20 -11.39 -44.63 -3.08
C SER A 20 -10.93 -43.68 -1.97
N SER A 21 -9.74 -43.90 -1.41
CA SER A 21 -9.13 -42.99 -0.42
C SER A 21 -8.86 -41.59 -1.01
N VAL A 22 -8.31 -41.56 -2.23
CA VAL A 22 -7.94 -40.31 -2.92
C VAL A 22 -9.18 -39.52 -3.36
N ILE A 23 -10.23 -40.19 -3.84
CA ILE A 23 -11.50 -39.54 -4.21
C ILE A 23 -12.29 -39.13 -2.96
N SER A 24 -12.26 -39.93 -1.89
CA SER A 24 -12.80 -39.56 -0.58
C SER A 24 -12.16 -38.28 -0.03
N LEU A 25 -10.86 -38.04 -0.23
CA LEU A 25 -10.26 -36.75 0.12
C LEU A 25 -10.86 -35.60 -0.71
N VAL A 26 -10.93 -35.72 -2.04
CA VAL A 26 -11.47 -34.65 -2.89
C VAL A 26 -12.91 -34.32 -2.48
N ASN A 27 -13.70 -35.33 -2.12
CA ASN A 27 -15.04 -35.16 -1.57
C ASN A 27 -15.06 -34.37 -0.24
N ARG A 28 -14.15 -34.64 0.71
CA ARG A 28 -14.04 -33.86 1.96
C ARG A 28 -13.59 -32.42 1.69
N LEU A 29 -12.65 -32.20 0.77
CA LEU A 29 -12.23 -30.85 0.36
C LEU A 29 -13.39 -30.08 -0.30
N GLN A 30 -14.17 -30.72 -1.17
CA GLN A 30 -15.38 -30.13 -1.77
C GLN A 30 -16.39 -29.70 -0.69
N ASP A 31 -16.61 -30.53 0.35
CA ASP A 31 -17.50 -30.22 1.47
C ASP A 31 -16.96 -29.11 2.40
N ILE A 32 -15.66 -29.06 2.65
CA ILE A 32 -15.02 -28.00 3.46
C ILE A 32 -15.22 -26.64 2.77
N PHE A 33 -14.87 -26.53 1.49
CA PHE A 33 -14.98 -25.26 0.76
C PHE A 33 -16.45 -24.90 0.43
N ALA A 34 -17.34 -25.87 0.26
CA ALA A 34 -18.78 -25.62 0.12
C ALA A 34 -19.38 -24.85 1.30
N ARG A 35 -18.92 -25.10 2.54
CA ARG A 35 -19.43 -24.45 3.76
C ARG A 35 -19.02 -22.99 3.92
N VAL A 36 -17.94 -22.56 3.26
CA VAL A 36 -17.40 -21.19 3.35
C VAL A 36 -17.94 -20.26 2.25
N GLY A 37 -18.57 -20.85 1.23
CA GLY A 37 -19.19 -20.13 0.12
C GLY A 37 -18.23 -19.79 -1.02
N SER A 38 -18.79 -19.22 -2.09
CA SER A 38 -18.25 -19.22 -3.46
C SER A 38 -17.00 -18.35 -3.72
N GLN A 39 -16.17 -18.04 -2.73
CA GLN A 39 -14.93 -17.26 -2.90
C GLN A 39 -13.64 -18.07 -2.70
N SER A 40 -13.73 -19.36 -2.33
CA SER A 40 -12.57 -20.26 -2.43
C SER A 40 -12.27 -20.58 -3.91
N THR A 41 -11.26 -19.93 -4.48
CA THR A 41 -10.79 -20.08 -5.88
C THR A 41 -10.05 -21.40 -6.13
N ILE A 42 -10.42 -22.47 -5.42
CA ILE A 42 -9.70 -23.74 -5.44
C ILE A 42 -10.36 -24.68 -6.44
N ASP A 43 -9.76 -24.71 -7.63
CA ASP A 43 -10.01 -25.75 -8.62
C ASP A 43 -9.69 -27.14 -8.03
N LEU A 44 -10.74 -27.90 -7.73
CA LEU A 44 -10.67 -29.30 -7.29
C LEU A 44 -10.84 -30.23 -8.52
N PRO A 45 -10.31 -31.46 -8.49
CA PRO A 45 -10.50 -32.40 -9.60
C PRO A 45 -11.97 -32.81 -9.75
N GLN A 46 -12.46 -32.84 -10.99
CA GLN A 46 -13.85 -33.21 -11.33
C GLN A 46 -13.95 -33.73 -12.77
N VAL A 47 -14.95 -34.54 -13.08
CA VAL A 47 -15.22 -35.05 -14.44
C VAL A 47 -16.41 -34.30 -15.04
N ALA A 48 -16.21 -33.51 -16.10
CA ALA A 48 -17.28 -32.81 -16.81
C ALA A 48 -17.76 -33.61 -18.04
N VAL A 49 -19.07 -33.80 -18.15
CA VAL A 49 -19.70 -34.56 -19.25
C VAL A 49 -20.16 -33.59 -20.34
N VAL A 50 -19.58 -33.71 -21.53
CA VAL A 50 -19.79 -32.80 -22.66
C VAL A 50 -20.35 -33.55 -23.86
N GLY A 51 -21.31 -32.97 -24.56
CA GLY A 51 -22.01 -33.61 -25.67
C GLY A 51 -23.15 -32.76 -26.22
N SER A 52 -23.46 -32.90 -27.49
CA SER A 52 -24.65 -32.30 -28.11
C SER A 52 -25.96 -32.76 -27.44
N GLN A 53 -27.07 -32.08 -27.73
CA GLN A 53 -28.39 -32.57 -27.36
C GLN A 53 -28.59 -34.00 -27.90
N SER A 54 -29.22 -34.86 -27.11
CA SER A 54 -29.52 -36.25 -27.48
C SER A 54 -28.29 -37.13 -27.84
N SER A 55 -27.05 -36.73 -27.49
CA SER A 55 -25.85 -37.57 -27.64
C SER A 55 -25.79 -38.77 -26.67
N GLY A 56 -26.65 -38.79 -25.65
CA GLY A 56 -26.77 -39.87 -24.67
C GLY A 56 -26.11 -39.63 -23.31
N LYS A 57 -25.61 -38.41 -23.02
CA LYS A 57 -25.00 -38.02 -21.72
C LYS A 57 -25.76 -38.57 -20.51
N SER A 58 -27.04 -38.23 -20.38
CA SER A 58 -27.88 -38.61 -19.25
C SER A 58 -28.06 -40.14 -19.16
N SER A 59 -28.18 -40.84 -20.30
CA SER A 59 -28.24 -42.30 -20.31
C SER A 59 -26.93 -42.96 -19.86
N VAL A 60 -25.77 -42.38 -20.20
CA VAL A 60 -24.46 -42.85 -19.70
C VAL A 60 -24.36 -42.63 -18.19
N LEU A 61 -24.81 -41.48 -17.67
CA LEU A 61 -24.79 -41.18 -16.23
C LEU A 61 -25.73 -42.10 -15.45
N GLU A 62 -26.96 -42.32 -15.91
CA GLU A 62 -27.90 -43.25 -15.29
C GLU A 62 -27.40 -44.70 -15.36
N ALA A 63 -26.70 -45.09 -16.43
CA ALA A 63 -26.07 -46.41 -16.53
C ALA A 63 -24.85 -46.57 -15.58
N LEU A 64 -24.06 -45.52 -15.36
CA LEU A 64 -22.96 -45.49 -14.38
C LEU A 64 -23.46 -45.54 -12.92
N VAL A 65 -24.66 -44.99 -12.65
CA VAL A 65 -25.31 -45.05 -11.31
C VAL A 65 -26.12 -46.33 -11.12
N GLY A 66 -26.60 -46.95 -12.20
CA GLY A 66 -27.50 -48.11 -12.15
C GLY A 66 -28.97 -47.78 -11.86
N ARG A 67 -29.36 -46.49 -11.87
CA ARG A 67 -30.71 -46.01 -11.52
C ARG A 67 -31.22 -44.95 -12.50
N ASP A 68 -32.54 -44.85 -12.64
CA ASP A 68 -33.25 -43.82 -13.41
C ASP A 68 -33.53 -42.59 -12.51
N PHE A 69 -32.85 -41.48 -12.75
CA PHE A 69 -32.98 -40.27 -11.90
C PHE A 69 -32.81 -38.93 -12.64
N LEU A 70 -32.35 -38.91 -13.90
CA LEU A 70 -32.21 -37.67 -14.66
C LEU A 70 -33.49 -37.38 -15.45
N PRO A 71 -33.91 -36.11 -15.60
CA PRO A 71 -35.05 -35.76 -16.45
C PRO A 71 -34.89 -36.28 -17.90
N ARG A 72 -35.99 -36.73 -18.50
CA ARG A 72 -36.06 -37.20 -19.89
C ARG A 72 -37.13 -36.42 -20.65
N GLY A 73 -36.85 -36.04 -21.90
CA GLY A 73 -37.76 -35.32 -22.77
C GLY A 73 -37.14 -35.00 -24.13
N ASN A 74 -37.92 -34.40 -25.02
CA ASN A 74 -37.46 -34.01 -26.37
C ASN A 74 -36.71 -32.67 -26.37
N ASP A 75 -36.99 -31.80 -25.39
CA ASP A 75 -36.31 -30.52 -25.16
C ASP A 75 -34.95 -30.69 -24.45
N ILE A 76 -34.26 -29.58 -24.19
CA ILE A 76 -33.05 -29.58 -23.34
C ILE A 76 -33.44 -30.02 -21.92
N CYS A 77 -33.06 -31.25 -21.55
CA CYS A 77 -33.36 -31.83 -20.24
C CYS A 77 -32.51 -31.19 -19.13
N THR A 78 -31.18 -31.22 -19.29
CA THR A 78 -30.22 -30.59 -18.37
C THR A 78 -30.11 -29.09 -18.70
N ARG A 79 -30.78 -28.22 -17.94
CA ARG A 79 -30.74 -26.74 -18.12
C ARG A 79 -29.93 -25.98 -17.05
N ARG A 80 -29.46 -26.69 -16.03
CA ARG A 80 -28.51 -26.22 -15.00
C ARG A 80 -27.39 -27.27 -14.88
N PRO A 81 -26.13 -26.90 -14.61
CA PRO A 81 -25.08 -27.88 -14.28
C PRO A 81 -25.50 -28.75 -13.10
N LEU A 82 -25.41 -30.07 -13.22
CA LEU A 82 -25.67 -31.00 -12.10
C LEU A 82 -24.35 -31.58 -11.62
N VAL A 83 -23.88 -31.12 -10.47
CA VAL A 83 -22.76 -31.73 -9.75
C VAL A 83 -23.29 -32.94 -8.98
N LEU A 84 -22.99 -34.11 -9.51
CA LEU A 84 -23.39 -35.42 -9.02
C LEU A 84 -22.20 -36.08 -8.32
N GLN A 85 -22.30 -36.25 -7.01
CA GLN A 85 -21.29 -36.91 -6.19
C GLN A 85 -21.78 -38.31 -5.82
N LEU A 86 -21.16 -39.34 -6.39
CA LEU A 86 -21.40 -40.73 -6.03
C LEU A 86 -20.50 -41.11 -4.86
N VAL A 87 -21.07 -41.78 -3.86
CA VAL A 87 -20.39 -42.21 -2.62
C VAL A 87 -20.66 -43.69 -2.39
N GLN A 88 -19.60 -44.51 -2.35
CA GLN A 88 -19.75 -45.94 -2.19
C GLN A 88 -20.03 -46.31 -0.73
N THR A 89 -21.22 -46.84 -0.45
CA THR A 89 -21.57 -47.32 0.89
C THR A 89 -21.09 -48.76 1.12
N LYS A 90 -20.59 -49.04 2.32
CA LYS A 90 -20.24 -50.42 2.71
C LYS A 90 -21.52 -51.23 2.88
N ARG A 91 -21.66 -52.35 2.15
CA ARG A 91 -22.75 -53.31 2.36
C ARG A 91 -22.73 -53.81 3.81
N LYS A 92 -23.88 -53.71 4.49
CA LYS A 92 -24.14 -54.38 5.76
C LYS A 92 -24.87 -55.70 5.46
N PRO A 93 -24.57 -56.80 6.17
CA PRO A 93 -25.14 -58.11 5.83
C PRO A 93 -26.66 -58.22 6.10
N ASP A 94 -27.18 -57.51 7.10
CA ASP A 94 -28.55 -57.71 7.63
C ASP A 94 -29.57 -56.65 7.18
N THR A 95 -29.25 -55.80 6.19
CA THR A 95 -30.16 -54.77 5.67
C THR A 95 -30.21 -54.81 4.15
N PRO A 96 -31.37 -54.61 3.49
CA PRO A 96 -31.43 -54.37 2.05
C PRO A 96 -30.57 -53.16 1.66
N ASP A 97 -30.13 -53.09 0.40
CA ASP A 97 -29.27 -52.02 -0.12
C ASP A 97 -29.87 -50.62 0.17
N ASP A 98 -29.36 -49.94 1.22
CA ASP A 98 -29.77 -48.60 1.67
C ASP A 98 -29.23 -47.53 0.70
N GLU A 99 -29.79 -47.51 -0.50
CA GLU A 99 -29.51 -46.50 -1.52
C GLU A 99 -30.40 -45.26 -1.29
N TYR A 100 -29.78 -44.08 -1.29
CA TYR A 100 -30.50 -42.80 -1.16
C TYR A 100 -29.73 -41.62 -1.77
N GLY A 101 -30.48 -40.58 -2.16
CA GLY A 101 -29.96 -39.28 -2.52
C GLY A 101 -30.09 -38.25 -1.39
N GLU A 102 -29.22 -37.25 -1.38
CA GLU A 102 -29.32 -36.03 -0.57
C GLU A 102 -28.93 -34.80 -1.41
N PHE A 103 -29.72 -33.72 -1.32
CA PHE A 103 -29.45 -32.46 -2.04
C PHE A 103 -28.91 -31.38 -1.09
N LEU A 104 -27.95 -30.58 -1.56
CA LEU A 104 -27.35 -29.52 -0.73
C LEU A 104 -28.35 -28.43 -0.31
N HIS A 105 -29.41 -28.19 -1.09
CA HIS A 105 -30.47 -27.22 -0.77
C HIS A 105 -31.57 -27.79 0.14
N LEU A 106 -31.54 -29.09 0.46
CA LEU A 106 -32.44 -29.78 1.39
C LEU A 106 -31.62 -30.65 2.38
N PRO A 107 -30.72 -30.05 3.18
CA PRO A 107 -29.79 -30.79 4.03
C PRO A 107 -30.53 -31.69 5.04
N GLY A 108 -30.06 -32.93 5.17
CA GLY A 108 -30.65 -33.95 6.03
C GLY A 108 -31.88 -34.67 5.45
N ARG A 109 -32.45 -34.22 4.32
CA ARG A 109 -33.56 -34.93 3.65
C ARG A 109 -33.02 -36.03 2.73
N LYS A 110 -33.20 -37.28 3.15
CA LYS A 110 -32.90 -38.46 2.33
C LYS A 110 -34.04 -38.75 1.34
N PHE A 111 -33.67 -39.09 0.10
CA PHE A 111 -34.58 -39.51 -0.96
C PHE A 111 -34.27 -40.96 -1.34
N HIS A 112 -35.14 -41.90 -0.98
CA HIS A 112 -34.98 -43.33 -1.32
C HIS A 112 -35.61 -43.71 -2.68
N ASP A 113 -36.59 -42.93 -3.17
CA ASP A 113 -37.11 -43.06 -4.53
C ASP A 113 -36.35 -42.11 -5.48
N PHE A 114 -35.70 -42.70 -6.48
CA PHE A 114 -34.99 -41.98 -7.54
C PHE A 114 -35.95 -41.24 -8.49
N SER A 115 -37.23 -41.61 -8.51
CA SER A 115 -38.30 -40.87 -9.20
C SER A 115 -38.55 -39.50 -8.54
N ASP A 116 -38.43 -39.39 -7.22
CA ASP A 116 -38.52 -38.12 -6.51
C ASP A 116 -37.22 -37.30 -6.64
N ILE A 117 -36.05 -37.95 -6.74
CA ILE A 117 -34.80 -37.26 -7.13
C ILE A 117 -34.96 -36.61 -8.51
N ARG A 118 -35.52 -37.33 -9.50
CA ARG A 118 -35.83 -36.80 -10.84
C ARG A 118 -36.81 -35.62 -10.77
N ARG A 119 -37.84 -35.72 -9.94
CA ARG A 119 -38.87 -34.68 -9.71
C ARG A 119 -38.25 -33.41 -9.10
N GLU A 120 -37.38 -33.58 -8.11
CA GLU A 120 -36.68 -32.49 -7.40
C GLU A 120 -35.69 -31.77 -8.33
N ILE A 121 -34.91 -32.50 -9.15
CA ILE A 121 -34.01 -31.89 -10.17
C ILE A 121 -34.82 -31.02 -11.14
N GLN A 122 -35.98 -31.50 -11.60
CA GLN A 122 -36.86 -30.74 -12.49
C GLN A 122 -37.41 -29.50 -11.79
N ALA A 123 -37.96 -29.63 -10.58
CA ALA A 123 -38.52 -28.51 -9.80
C ALA A 123 -37.47 -27.42 -9.49
N GLU A 124 -36.25 -27.82 -9.09
CA GLU A 124 -35.13 -26.89 -8.92
C GLU A 124 -34.72 -26.20 -10.24
N THR A 125 -34.78 -26.93 -11.35
CA THR A 125 -34.47 -26.37 -12.67
C THR A 125 -35.50 -25.33 -13.07
N ASP A 126 -36.79 -25.60 -12.91
CA ASP A 126 -37.88 -24.66 -13.23
C ASP A 126 -37.92 -23.46 -12.28
N ARG A 127 -37.59 -23.63 -10.99
CA ARG A 127 -37.52 -22.55 -10.00
C ARG A 127 -36.49 -21.46 -10.33
N GLU A 128 -35.36 -21.85 -10.93
CA GLU A 128 -34.20 -20.99 -11.17
C GLU A 128 -34.04 -20.57 -12.64
N ALA A 129 -34.30 -21.47 -13.59
CA ALA A 129 -34.20 -21.19 -15.03
C ALA A 129 -35.55 -20.84 -15.69
N GLY A 130 -36.66 -20.94 -14.95
CA GLY A 130 -38.02 -20.68 -15.43
C GLY A 130 -38.58 -21.79 -16.33
N GLY A 131 -39.88 -21.69 -16.63
CA GLY A 131 -40.55 -22.59 -17.57
C GLY A 131 -40.14 -22.37 -19.04
N ASN A 132 -39.66 -21.17 -19.38
CA ASN A 132 -39.40 -20.72 -20.75
C ASN A 132 -38.11 -21.29 -21.37
N LYS A 133 -37.79 -22.57 -21.10
CA LYS A 133 -36.67 -23.34 -21.68
C LYS A 133 -35.26 -22.74 -21.58
N GLY A 134 -35.06 -21.70 -20.77
CA GLY A 134 -33.78 -21.04 -20.52
C GLY A 134 -32.80 -21.91 -19.72
N VAL A 135 -31.54 -21.47 -19.64
CA VAL A 135 -30.47 -22.11 -18.86
C VAL A 135 -29.94 -21.18 -17.77
N SER A 136 -29.44 -21.75 -16.68
CA SER A 136 -28.78 -21.03 -15.58
C SER A 136 -27.46 -21.72 -15.20
N ASP A 137 -26.46 -20.91 -14.87
CA ASP A 137 -25.11 -21.32 -14.46
C ASP A 137 -25.07 -21.78 -12.99
N LYS A 138 -26.08 -21.45 -12.18
CA LYS A 138 -26.18 -21.92 -10.79
C LYS A 138 -26.36 -23.43 -10.73
N GLN A 139 -25.28 -24.14 -10.45
CA GLN A 139 -25.26 -25.60 -10.28
C GLN A 139 -26.31 -26.14 -9.28
N ILE A 140 -26.82 -27.34 -9.54
CA ILE A 140 -27.50 -28.20 -8.55
C ILE A 140 -26.44 -29.16 -7.98
N ARG A 141 -26.52 -29.50 -6.69
CA ARG A 141 -25.61 -30.44 -6.01
C ARG A 141 -26.39 -31.59 -5.38
N LEU A 142 -26.11 -32.80 -5.84
CA LEU A 142 -26.76 -34.05 -5.44
C LEU A 142 -25.69 -35.07 -5.04
N LYS A 143 -25.79 -35.62 -3.82
CA LYS A 143 -25.04 -36.80 -3.40
C LYS A 143 -25.91 -38.04 -3.57
N ILE A 144 -25.36 -39.12 -4.13
CA ILE A 144 -26.02 -40.43 -4.18
C ILE A 144 -25.14 -41.44 -3.44
N PHE A 145 -25.74 -42.08 -2.45
CA PHE A 145 -25.15 -43.13 -1.64
C PHE A 145 -25.64 -44.49 -2.15
N SER A 146 -24.71 -45.38 -2.53
CA SER A 146 -25.04 -46.74 -2.99
C SER A 146 -23.85 -47.68 -2.82
N PRO A 147 -24.04 -48.98 -2.55
CA PRO A 147 -22.93 -49.95 -2.52
C PRO A 147 -22.50 -50.37 -3.93
N ASN A 148 -23.30 -50.07 -4.95
CA ASN A 148 -23.17 -50.53 -6.32
C ASN A 148 -22.46 -49.52 -7.24
N VAL A 149 -22.22 -48.29 -6.76
CA VAL A 149 -21.44 -47.24 -7.44
C VAL A 149 -19.99 -47.20 -6.95
N LEU A 150 -19.14 -46.49 -7.69
CA LEU A 150 -17.79 -46.10 -7.25
C LEU A 150 -17.83 -44.68 -6.68
N ASP A 151 -16.90 -44.33 -5.79
CA ASP A 151 -16.69 -42.93 -5.39
C ASP A 151 -16.27 -42.11 -6.61
N ILE A 152 -17.08 -41.11 -7.02
CA ILE A 152 -16.75 -40.21 -8.14
C ILE A 152 -17.61 -38.95 -8.14
N THR A 153 -17.02 -37.79 -8.46
CA THR A 153 -17.76 -36.55 -8.73
C THR A 153 -17.81 -36.24 -10.23
N LEU A 154 -19.03 -36.26 -10.75
CA LEU A 154 -19.41 -36.02 -12.14
C LEU A 154 -20.14 -34.68 -12.24
N VAL A 155 -20.00 -33.96 -13.36
CA VAL A 155 -20.76 -32.76 -13.67
C VAL A 155 -21.48 -32.98 -15.00
N ASP A 156 -22.81 -33.15 -14.97
CA ASP A 156 -23.62 -33.12 -16.19
C ASP A 156 -23.82 -31.66 -16.61
N LEU A 157 -23.52 -31.36 -17.88
CA LEU A 157 -23.62 -30.03 -18.44
C LEU A 157 -24.71 -29.99 -19.54
N PRO A 158 -25.37 -28.83 -19.75
CA PRO A 158 -26.39 -28.69 -20.79
C PRO A 158 -25.94 -29.17 -22.17
N GLY A 159 -26.87 -29.80 -22.90
CA GLY A 159 -26.61 -30.26 -24.26
C GLY A 159 -26.52 -29.11 -25.25
N ILE A 160 -25.49 -29.12 -26.09
CA ILE A 160 -25.28 -28.10 -27.14
C ILE A 160 -26.39 -28.23 -28.19
N THR A 161 -27.02 -27.10 -28.53
CA THR A 161 -28.14 -26.98 -29.48
C THR A 161 -27.83 -25.93 -30.54
N LYS A 162 -27.80 -26.32 -31.82
CA LYS A 162 -27.43 -25.44 -32.95
C LYS A 162 -28.56 -24.56 -33.48
N VAL A 163 -29.79 -24.77 -33.00
CA VAL A 163 -30.98 -24.00 -33.34
C VAL A 163 -31.81 -23.83 -32.06
N PRO A 164 -32.25 -22.61 -31.69
CA PRO A 164 -33.14 -22.41 -30.55
C PRO A 164 -34.52 -23.01 -30.82
N VAL A 165 -35.14 -23.62 -29.82
CA VAL A 165 -36.45 -24.28 -29.93
C VAL A 165 -37.48 -23.74 -28.93
N GLY A 166 -38.61 -23.26 -29.43
CA GLY A 166 -39.60 -22.53 -28.62
C GLY A 166 -39.06 -21.17 -28.17
N ASP A 167 -39.38 -20.75 -26.95
CA ASP A 167 -39.05 -19.44 -26.37
C ASP A 167 -37.56 -19.25 -26.00
N GLN A 168 -36.66 -20.04 -26.58
CA GLN A 168 -35.22 -19.94 -26.33
C GLN A 168 -34.62 -18.72 -27.04
N PRO A 169 -33.71 -17.98 -26.38
CA PRO A 169 -33.09 -16.81 -26.98
C PRO A 169 -32.09 -17.23 -28.07
N SER A 170 -31.86 -16.35 -29.04
CA SER A 170 -30.99 -16.63 -30.19
C SER A 170 -29.50 -16.83 -29.84
N ASP A 171 -29.07 -16.46 -28.63
CA ASP A 171 -27.72 -16.66 -28.11
C ASP A 171 -27.55 -17.99 -27.34
N ILE A 172 -28.59 -18.84 -27.27
CA ILE A 172 -28.60 -20.03 -26.39
C ILE A 172 -27.41 -20.97 -26.61
N GLU A 173 -26.95 -21.16 -27.86
CA GLU A 173 -25.75 -21.96 -28.13
C GLU A 173 -24.50 -21.29 -27.53
N ALA A 174 -24.30 -19.99 -27.75
CA ALA A 174 -23.15 -19.26 -27.23
C ALA A 174 -23.15 -19.26 -25.69
N ARG A 175 -24.31 -19.12 -25.06
CA ARG A 175 -24.46 -19.19 -23.59
C ARG A 175 -24.13 -20.59 -23.05
N ILE A 176 -24.60 -21.65 -23.70
CA ILE A 176 -24.28 -23.05 -23.33
C ILE A 176 -22.79 -23.34 -23.54
N ARG A 177 -22.18 -22.90 -24.66
CA ARG A 177 -20.75 -23.08 -24.93
C ARG A 177 -19.88 -22.32 -23.93
N THR A 178 -20.21 -21.07 -23.60
CA THR A 178 -19.53 -20.30 -22.54
C THR A 178 -19.63 -21.00 -21.18
N MET A 179 -20.81 -21.51 -20.83
CA MET A 179 -21.02 -22.28 -19.59
C MET A 179 -20.19 -23.57 -19.57
N ILE A 180 -20.12 -24.33 -20.67
CA ILE A 180 -19.30 -25.54 -20.71
C ILE A 180 -17.81 -25.18 -20.60
N MET A 181 -17.36 -24.17 -21.32
CA MET A 181 -15.97 -23.70 -21.31
C MET A 181 -15.50 -23.24 -19.92
N SER A 182 -16.37 -22.66 -19.07
CA SER A 182 -15.97 -22.29 -17.71
C SER A 182 -15.70 -23.49 -16.78
N TYR A 183 -16.24 -24.67 -17.08
CA TYR A 183 -15.89 -25.92 -16.40
C TYR A 183 -14.68 -26.61 -17.05
N ILE A 184 -14.66 -26.77 -18.38
CA ILE A 184 -13.63 -27.59 -19.04
C ILE A 184 -12.28 -26.89 -19.25
N LYS A 185 -12.23 -25.54 -19.22
CA LYS A 185 -10.97 -24.79 -19.29
C LYS A 185 -10.09 -25.00 -18.04
N THR A 186 -10.68 -25.35 -16.91
CA THR A 186 -9.94 -25.64 -15.68
C THR A 186 -9.06 -26.89 -15.85
N PRO A 187 -7.73 -26.82 -15.63
CA PRO A 187 -6.80 -27.93 -15.89
C PRO A 187 -6.99 -29.13 -14.93
N THR A 188 -7.62 -28.92 -13.78
CA THR A 188 -8.00 -30.02 -12.87
C THR A 188 -9.21 -30.81 -13.36
N CYS A 189 -9.92 -30.35 -14.40
CA CYS A 189 -11.10 -31.04 -14.93
C CYS A 189 -10.70 -32.10 -15.98
N LEU A 190 -11.24 -33.31 -15.83
CA LEU A 190 -11.26 -34.34 -16.87
C LEU A 190 -12.49 -34.14 -17.76
N ILE A 191 -12.32 -34.25 -19.07
CA ILE A 191 -13.40 -34.05 -20.04
C ILE A 191 -13.90 -35.41 -20.54
N LEU A 192 -15.20 -35.68 -20.37
CA LEU A 192 -15.86 -36.88 -20.88
C LEU A 192 -16.69 -36.49 -22.13
N ALA A 193 -16.12 -36.68 -23.31
CA ALA A 193 -16.70 -36.25 -24.59
C ALA A 193 -17.63 -37.32 -25.18
N VAL A 194 -18.94 -37.14 -25.00
CA VAL A 194 -19.99 -38.10 -25.37
C VAL A 194 -20.54 -37.79 -26.77
N THR A 195 -20.14 -38.59 -27.76
CA THR A 195 -20.52 -38.48 -29.19
C THR A 195 -21.30 -39.72 -29.66
N PRO A 196 -22.36 -39.60 -30.45
CA PRO A 196 -23.08 -40.77 -30.98
C PRO A 196 -22.44 -41.31 -32.27
N ALA A 197 -22.37 -42.63 -32.41
CA ALA A 197 -21.72 -43.34 -33.51
C ALA A 197 -22.41 -43.17 -34.88
N ASN A 198 -23.68 -42.76 -34.90
CA ASN A 198 -24.42 -42.43 -36.11
C ASN A 198 -24.24 -40.95 -36.55
N SER A 199 -23.16 -40.31 -36.10
CA SER A 199 -22.75 -38.97 -36.52
C SER A 199 -21.24 -38.95 -36.80
N ASP A 200 -20.81 -38.12 -37.73
CA ASP A 200 -19.39 -37.97 -38.05
C ASP A 200 -18.62 -37.34 -36.88
N LEU A 201 -17.54 -38.00 -36.48
CA LEU A 201 -16.69 -37.64 -35.33
C LEU A 201 -16.00 -36.28 -35.54
N ALA A 202 -15.64 -35.91 -36.77
CA ALA A 202 -15.03 -34.61 -37.06
C ALA A 202 -15.97 -33.42 -36.80
N ASN A 203 -17.29 -33.68 -36.91
CA ASN A 203 -18.35 -32.72 -36.63
C ASN A 203 -18.84 -32.75 -35.16
N SER A 204 -18.15 -33.46 -34.26
CA SER A 204 -18.50 -33.52 -32.84
C SER A 204 -18.13 -32.24 -32.09
N ASP A 205 -19.14 -31.44 -31.74
CA ASP A 205 -19.00 -30.23 -30.93
C ASP A 205 -18.29 -30.50 -29.58
N ALA A 206 -18.44 -31.72 -29.04
CA ALA A 206 -17.79 -32.12 -27.79
C ALA A 206 -16.28 -32.22 -27.92
N LEU A 207 -15.78 -32.84 -29.01
CA LEU A 207 -14.35 -32.95 -29.29
C LEU A 207 -13.75 -31.61 -29.71
N GLN A 208 -14.49 -30.80 -30.48
CA GLN A 208 -14.06 -29.46 -30.86
C GLN A 208 -13.85 -28.56 -29.62
N MET A 209 -14.79 -28.53 -28.67
CA MET A 209 -14.60 -27.77 -27.43
C MET A 209 -13.53 -28.37 -26.52
N ALA A 210 -13.39 -29.70 -26.48
CA ALA A 210 -12.30 -30.35 -25.74
C ALA A 210 -10.93 -29.94 -26.27
N GLY A 211 -10.74 -29.90 -27.60
CA GLY A 211 -9.49 -29.43 -28.23
C GLY A 211 -9.18 -27.96 -27.96
N VAL A 212 -10.20 -27.09 -27.93
CA VAL A 212 -10.04 -25.67 -27.56
C VAL A 212 -9.71 -25.50 -26.06
N ALA A 213 -10.19 -26.39 -25.20
CA ALA A 213 -9.94 -26.36 -23.76
C ALA A 213 -8.64 -27.04 -23.33
N ASP A 214 -8.11 -27.99 -24.11
CA ASP A 214 -6.94 -28.83 -23.80
C ASP A 214 -5.76 -28.59 -24.78
N PRO A 215 -5.29 -27.34 -24.95
CA PRO A 215 -4.46 -26.91 -26.09
C PRO A 215 -2.99 -27.38 -26.07
N ASP A 216 -2.55 -28.07 -25.01
CA ASP A 216 -1.29 -28.84 -25.04
C ASP A 216 -1.33 -29.92 -26.14
N GLY A 217 -2.54 -30.35 -26.52
CA GLY A 217 -2.82 -30.89 -27.83
C GLY A 217 -3.07 -29.78 -28.85
N GLY A 218 -2.04 -29.29 -29.52
CA GLY A 218 -2.20 -28.52 -30.77
C GLY A 218 -2.88 -29.36 -31.85
N LEU A 219 -3.19 -28.78 -33.03
CA LEU A 219 -3.99 -29.43 -34.10
C LEU A 219 -3.42 -30.77 -34.67
N LEU A 220 -2.26 -31.22 -34.19
CA LEU A 220 -1.57 -32.46 -34.56
C LEU A 220 -1.21 -33.35 -33.35
N LEU A 221 -1.61 -32.98 -32.12
CA LEU A 221 -1.28 -33.70 -30.88
C LEU A 221 -2.57 -34.09 -30.12
N PRO A 222 -2.63 -35.29 -29.53
CA PRO A 222 -3.84 -35.79 -28.88
C PRO A 222 -4.10 -35.11 -27.53
N CYS A 223 -5.36 -34.77 -27.26
CA CYS A 223 -5.79 -34.20 -25.99
C CYS A 223 -5.37 -35.08 -24.80
N ASN A 224 -4.80 -34.45 -23.77
CA ASN A 224 -4.18 -35.10 -22.62
C ASN A 224 -5.20 -35.57 -21.57
N ARG A 225 -6.26 -34.80 -21.34
CA ARG A 225 -7.24 -35.02 -20.24
C ARG A 225 -8.68 -35.29 -20.71
N THR A 226 -8.82 -35.66 -21.98
CA THR A 226 -10.11 -35.95 -22.62
C THR A 226 -10.30 -37.45 -22.89
N ILE A 227 -11.40 -38.02 -22.40
CA ILE A 227 -11.87 -39.39 -22.65
C ILE A 227 -13.02 -39.33 -23.66
N GLY A 228 -12.93 -40.09 -24.75
CA GLY A 228 -14.01 -40.21 -25.72
C GLY A 228 -15.02 -41.30 -25.34
N VAL A 229 -16.31 -41.00 -25.39
CA VAL A 229 -17.39 -42.00 -25.22
C VAL A 229 -18.24 -42.04 -26.49
N ILE A 230 -18.27 -43.21 -27.13
CA ILE A 230 -19.02 -43.44 -28.37
C ILE A 230 -20.32 -44.18 -28.03
N THR A 231 -21.46 -43.50 -28.15
CA THR A 231 -22.80 -44.05 -27.86
C THR A 231 -23.50 -44.53 -29.15
N LYS A 232 -24.67 -45.19 -29.05
CA LYS A 232 -25.53 -45.53 -30.20
C LYS A 232 -24.90 -46.41 -31.29
N LEU A 233 -23.96 -47.29 -30.89
CA LEU A 233 -23.26 -48.24 -31.78
C LEU A 233 -24.19 -49.30 -32.41
N ASP A 234 -25.37 -49.46 -31.82
CA ASP A 234 -26.43 -50.38 -32.20
C ASP A 234 -27.20 -49.93 -33.45
N ILE A 235 -27.48 -48.62 -33.56
CA ILE A 235 -28.23 -47.99 -34.66
C ILE A 235 -27.33 -47.30 -35.71
N MET A 236 -26.13 -47.83 -35.95
CA MET A 236 -25.29 -47.42 -37.08
C MET A 236 -25.83 -47.95 -38.41
N ASP A 237 -25.55 -47.24 -39.50
CA ASP A 237 -25.96 -47.62 -40.85
C ASP A 237 -25.39 -48.98 -41.27
N ARG A 238 -26.22 -49.80 -41.93
CA ARG A 238 -25.86 -51.17 -42.32
C ARG A 238 -24.68 -51.16 -43.29
N GLY A 239 -23.57 -51.77 -42.89
CA GLY A 239 -22.31 -51.79 -43.63
C GLY A 239 -21.25 -50.82 -43.11
N THR A 240 -21.58 -49.98 -42.11
CA THR A 240 -20.63 -49.13 -41.38
C THR A 240 -20.25 -49.75 -40.03
N ASP A 241 -19.08 -49.37 -39.50
CA ASP A 241 -18.65 -49.73 -38.15
C ASP A 241 -17.80 -48.63 -37.49
N ALA A 242 -17.76 -48.63 -36.17
CA ALA A 242 -17.02 -47.67 -35.36
C ALA A 242 -15.63 -48.17 -34.91
N ARG A 243 -15.12 -49.29 -35.42
CA ARG A 243 -13.87 -49.92 -34.92
C ARG A 243 -12.68 -48.98 -35.07
N ASN A 244 -12.61 -48.21 -36.16
CA ASN A 244 -11.55 -47.21 -36.35
C ASN A 244 -11.74 -45.96 -35.46
N LEU A 245 -12.96 -45.64 -35.04
CA LEU A 245 -13.26 -44.59 -34.05
C LEU A 245 -12.80 -45.05 -32.65
N LEU A 246 -13.20 -46.26 -32.23
CA LEU A 246 -12.86 -46.86 -30.94
C LEU A 246 -11.35 -47.10 -30.78
N LEU A 247 -10.66 -47.43 -31.86
CA LEU A 247 -9.19 -47.53 -31.91
C LEU A 247 -8.48 -46.17 -31.99
N GLY A 248 -9.20 -45.04 -31.98
CA GLY A 248 -8.62 -43.69 -32.01
C GLY A 248 -7.90 -43.31 -33.31
N LYS A 249 -8.14 -44.02 -34.41
CA LYS A 249 -7.44 -43.80 -35.69
C LYS A 249 -7.92 -42.58 -36.47
N VAL A 250 -9.10 -42.05 -36.13
CA VAL A 250 -9.73 -40.91 -36.83
C VAL A 250 -9.39 -39.58 -36.14
N ILE A 251 -9.63 -39.51 -34.83
CA ILE A 251 -9.16 -38.40 -33.96
C ILE A 251 -8.50 -39.05 -32.74
N PRO A 252 -7.18 -38.97 -32.57
CA PRO A 252 -6.49 -39.61 -31.45
C PRO A 252 -6.71 -38.84 -30.14
N LEU A 253 -6.96 -39.56 -29.05
CA LEU A 253 -7.06 -39.04 -27.69
C LEU A 253 -6.09 -39.81 -26.78
N ARG A 254 -5.35 -39.13 -25.90
CA ARG A 254 -4.33 -39.78 -25.05
C ARG A 254 -4.96 -40.78 -24.07
N LEU A 255 -6.16 -40.50 -23.60
CA LEU A 255 -6.94 -41.39 -22.73
C LEU A 255 -7.82 -42.38 -23.52
N GLY A 256 -7.86 -42.27 -24.85
CA GLY A 256 -8.57 -43.14 -25.78
C GLY A 256 -10.11 -43.04 -25.73
N TYR A 257 -10.76 -44.00 -26.38
CA TYR A 257 -12.22 -44.11 -26.45
C TYR A 257 -12.75 -45.33 -25.69
N VAL A 258 -14.03 -45.27 -25.32
CA VAL A 258 -14.86 -46.40 -24.87
C VAL A 258 -16.18 -46.39 -25.64
N GLY A 259 -16.58 -47.53 -26.19
CA GLY A 259 -17.89 -47.69 -26.82
C GLY A 259 -18.94 -48.14 -25.81
N VAL A 260 -20.16 -47.61 -25.89
CA VAL A 260 -21.29 -48.00 -25.02
C VAL A 260 -22.61 -48.13 -25.80
N VAL A 261 -23.47 -49.05 -25.36
CA VAL A 261 -24.83 -49.29 -25.88
C VAL A 261 -25.81 -49.11 -24.73
N ASN A 262 -26.51 -47.97 -24.76
CA ASN A 262 -27.53 -47.62 -23.77
C ASN A 262 -28.92 -48.14 -24.20
N ARG A 263 -29.87 -48.15 -23.26
CA ARG A 263 -31.30 -48.36 -23.57
C ARG A 263 -31.79 -47.38 -24.64
N SER A 264 -32.52 -47.89 -25.63
CA SER A 264 -33.25 -47.10 -26.62
C SER A 264 -34.47 -46.41 -26.01
N GLN A 265 -35.14 -45.55 -26.78
CA GLN A 265 -36.39 -44.91 -26.33
C GLN A 265 -37.52 -45.93 -26.12
N GLU A 266 -37.53 -47.01 -26.89
CA GLU A 266 -38.47 -48.14 -26.74
C GLU A 266 -38.18 -48.93 -25.45
N ASP A 267 -36.91 -49.27 -25.18
CA ASP A 267 -36.49 -49.90 -23.92
C ASP A 267 -36.91 -49.09 -22.69
N ILE A 268 -36.82 -47.74 -22.78
CA ILE A 268 -37.24 -46.83 -21.71
C ILE A 268 -38.76 -46.84 -21.54
N GLN A 269 -39.53 -46.81 -22.63
CA GLN A 269 -41.00 -46.89 -22.59
C GLN A 269 -41.50 -48.24 -22.05
N MET A 270 -40.80 -49.34 -22.36
CA MET A 270 -41.06 -50.68 -21.82
C MET A 270 -40.50 -50.87 -20.39
N ASN A 271 -39.97 -49.82 -19.74
CA ASN A 271 -39.40 -49.83 -18.39
C ASN A 271 -38.31 -50.91 -18.18
N ARG A 272 -37.54 -51.23 -19.23
CA ARG A 272 -36.45 -52.21 -19.17
C ARG A 272 -35.41 -51.81 -18.13
N SER A 273 -35.03 -52.75 -17.26
CA SER A 273 -34.07 -52.45 -16.20
C SER A 273 -32.66 -52.18 -16.76
N ILE A 274 -31.86 -51.39 -16.02
CA ILE A 274 -30.48 -51.12 -16.39
C ILE A 274 -29.63 -52.41 -16.33
N LYS A 275 -29.96 -53.36 -15.45
CA LYS A 275 -29.28 -54.67 -15.39
C LYS A 275 -29.48 -55.46 -16.69
N ASP A 276 -30.70 -55.49 -17.23
CA ASP A 276 -31.02 -56.17 -18.49
C ASP A 276 -30.43 -55.45 -19.71
N ALA A 277 -30.16 -54.14 -19.59
CA ALA A 277 -29.44 -53.38 -20.60
C ALA A 277 -27.95 -53.73 -20.63
N LEU A 278 -27.29 -53.77 -19.47
CA LEU A 278 -25.86 -54.14 -19.35
C LEU A 278 -25.57 -55.55 -19.90
N VAL A 279 -26.44 -56.53 -19.61
CA VAL A 279 -26.31 -57.91 -20.15
C VAL A 279 -26.45 -57.92 -21.68
N ALA A 280 -27.28 -57.06 -22.26
CA ALA A 280 -27.42 -56.97 -23.72
C ALA A 280 -26.32 -56.14 -24.39
N GLU A 281 -25.74 -55.15 -23.70
CA GLU A 281 -24.52 -54.45 -24.12
C GLU A 281 -23.35 -55.44 -24.21
N GLU A 282 -23.14 -56.24 -23.16
CA GLU A 282 -22.10 -57.28 -23.15
C GLU A 282 -22.32 -58.32 -24.26
N LYS A 283 -23.58 -58.75 -24.46
CA LYS A 283 -23.97 -59.63 -25.57
C LYS A 283 -23.71 -58.98 -26.93
N PHE A 284 -24.02 -57.70 -27.10
CA PHE A 284 -23.81 -56.95 -28.35
C PHE A 284 -22.32 -56.91 -28.75
N PHE A 285 -21.45 -56.55 -27.81
CA PHE A 285 -20.01 -56.46 -28.07
C PHE A 285 -19.39 -57.82 -28.37
N ARG A 286 -19.80 -58.90 -27.67
CA ARG A 286 -19.30 -60.26 -27.95
C ARG A 286 -19.89 -60.88 -29.22
N SER A 287 -21.15 -60.61 -29.56
CA SER A 287 -21.82 -61.27 -30.70
C SER A 287 -21.51 -60.64 -32.06
N ARG A 288 -21.08 -59.37 -32.13
CA ARG A 288 -20.70 -58.73 -33.40
C ARG A 288 -19.20 -58.98 -33.69
N PRO A 289 -18.81 -59.72 -34.76
CA PRO A 289 -17.40 -60.06 -35.01
C PRO A 289 -16.44 -58.87 -35.10
N VAL A 290 -16.93 -57.72 -35.60
CA VAL A 290 -16.17 -56.48 -35.74
C VAL A 290 -15.75 -55.88 -34.38
N TYR A 291 -16.57 -56.08 -33.33
CA TYR A 291 -16.33 -55.54 -31.99
C TYR A 291 -15.91 -56.60 -30.96
N SER A 292 -15.98 -57.88 -31.28
CA SER A 292 -15.59 -58.98 -30.37
C SER A 292 -14.15 -58.83 -29.85
N SER A 293 -13.21 -58.38 -30.69
CA SER A 293 -11.82 -58.08 -30.29
C SER A 293 -11.64 -56.81 -29.43
N LEU A 294 -12.72 -56.10 -29.11
CA LEU A 294 -12.76 -54.88 -28.30
C LEU A 294 -13.77 -55.00 -27.13
N ALA A 295 -14.39 -56.17 -26.95
CA ALA A 295 -15.43 -56.36 -25.94
C ALA A 295 -14.92 -56.13 -24.51
N ASP A 296 -13.65 -56.45 -24.23
CA ASP A 296 -13.05 -56.27 -22.90
C ASP A 296 -12.64 -54.82 -22.58
N SER A 297 -12.68 -53.92 -23.57
CA SER A 297 -12.38 -52.48 -23.42
C SER A 297 -13.59 -51.56 -23.67
N CYS A 298 -14.76 -52.15 -23.98
CA CYS A 298 -16.03 -51.46 -24.23
C CYS A 298 -17.08 -51.83 -23.17
N GLY A 299 -18.18 -51.08 -23.19
CA GLY A 299 -19.31 -51.21 -22.26
C GLY A 299 -19.20 -50.32 -21.03
N VAL A 300 -20.36 -50.00 -20.44
CA VAL A 300 -20.48 -49.15 -19.24
C VAL A 300 -19.67 -49.68 -18.04
N PRO A 301 -19.56 -51.01 -17.77
CA PRO A 301 -18.71 -51.50 -16.67
C PRO A 301 -17.22 -51.19 -16.88
N GLN A 302 -16.73 -51.27 -18.11
CA GLN A 302 -15.34 -50.91 -18.43
C GLN A 302 -15.15 -49.39 -18.43
N LEU A 303 -16.16 -48.61 -18.85
CA LEU A 303 -16.16 -47.15 -18.72
C LEU A 303 -16.02 -46.74 -17.25
N ALA A 304 -16.83 -47.29 -16.34
CA ALA A 304 -16.77 -46.99 -14.90
C ALA A 304 -15.39 -47.30 -14.31
N LYS A 305 -14.86 -48.50 -14.60
CA LYS A 305 -13.54 -48.96 -14.14
C LYS A 305 -12.42 -48.06 -14.65
N ARG A 306 -12.40 -47.76 -15.95
CA ARG A 306 -11.38 -46.92 -16.61
C ARG A 306 -11.45 -45.47 -16.12
N LEU A 307 -12.66 -44.93 -15.96
CA LEU A 307 -12.87 -43.56 -15.49
C LEU A 307 -12.37 -43.38 -14.04
N ASN A 308 -12.65 -44.33 -13.15
CA ASN A 308 -12.11 -44.34 -11.78
C ASN A 308 -10.57 -44.43 -11.77
N GLN A 309 -9.98 -45.31 -12.58
CA GLN A 309 -8.52 -45.44 -12.70
C GLN A 309 -7.87 -44.13 -13.18
N ILE A 310 -8.41 -43.50 -14.22
CA ILE A 310 -7.91 -42.23 -14.75
C ILE A 310 -8.10 -41.11 -13.72
N LEU A 311 -9.26 -41.01 -13.07
CA LEU A 311 -9.52 -40.00 -12.05
C LEU A 311 -8.56 -40.13 -10.85
N ALA A 312 -8.31 -41.34 -10.37
CA ALA A 312 -7.35 -41.58 -9.29
C ALA A 312 -5.91 -41.19 -9.68
N GLN A 313 -5.49 -41.47 -10.92
CA GLN A 313 -4.18 -41.04 -11.45
C GLN A 313 -4.11 -39.51 -11.60
N HIS A 314 -5.16 -38.89 -12.14
CA HIS A 314 -5.25 -37.44 -12.36
C HIS A 314 -5.27 -36.66 -11.05
N ILE A 315 -6.03 -37.10 -10.04
CA ILE A 315 -5.98 -36.50 -8.70
C ILE A 315 -4.56 -36.60 -8.13
N LYS A 316 -3.91 -37.77 -8.21
CA LYS A 316 -2.52 -37.93 -7.72
C LYS A 316 -1.54 -36.97 -8.41
N ALA A 317 -1.68 -36.72 -9.71
CA ALA A 317 -0.86 -35.74 -10.43
C ALA A 317 -1.16 -34.28 -10.05
N VAL A 318 -2.42 -33.94 -9.78
CA VAL A 318 -2.84 -32.58 -9.41
C VAL A 318 -2.60 -32.24 -7.93
N LEU A 319 -2.59 -33.25 -7.05
CA LEU A 319 -2.58 -33.07 -5.59
C LEU A 319 -1.38 -32.28 -5.04
N PRO A 320 -0.12 -32.46 -5.51
CA PRO A 320 1.00 -31.63 -5.06
C PRO A 320 0.79 -30.14 -5.35
N GLY A 321 0.31 -29.81 -6.55
CA GLY A 321 -0.03 -28.43 -6.94
C GLY A 321 -1.22 -27.87 -6.16
N LEU A 322 -2.20 -28.72 -5.81
CA LEU A 322 -3.32 -28.36 -4.96
C LEU A 322 -2.87 -28.05 -3.51
N ARG A 323 -1.99 -28.88 -2.92
CA ARG A 323 -1.39 -28.62 -1.58
C ARG A 323 -0.57 -27.33 -1.58
N ALA A 324 0.19 -27.06 -2.64
CA ALA A 324 0.92 -25.79 -2.78
C ALA A 324 -0.03 -24.58 -2.80
N ARG A 325 -1.08 -24.59 -3.64
CA ARG A 325 -2.10 -23.51 -3.67
C ARG A 325 -2.76 -23.30 -2.31
N ILE A 326 -3.19 -24.38 -1.65
CA ILE A 326 -3.81 -24.33 -0.32
C ILE A 326 -2.86 -23.74 0.73
N SER A 327 -1.57 -24.09 0.69
CA SER A 327 -0.55 -23.52 1.58
C SER A 327 -0.34 -22.01 1.35
N THR A 328 -0.20 -21.58 0.09
CA THR A 328 -0.07 -20.14 -0.23
C THR A 328 -1.30 -19.34 0.19
N SER A 329 -2.51 -19.86 -0.07
CA SER A 329 -3.75 -19.23 0.40
C SER A 329 -3.87 -19.20 1.92
N LEU A 330 -3.48 -20.27 2.62
CA LEU A 330 -3.45 -20.35 4.08
C LEU A 330 -2.56 -19.25 4.68
N VAL A 331 -1.33 -19.08 4.16
CA VAL A 331 -0.41 -18.02 4.61
C VAL A 331 -0.98 -16.63 4.31
N SER A 332 -1.61 -16.42 3.15
CA SER A 332 -2.20 -15.13 2.80
C SER A 332 -3.38 -14.76 3.71
N VAL A 333 -4.30 -15.71 3.98
CA VAL A 333 -5.45 -15.49 4.87
C VAL A 333 -5.01 -15.36 6.33
N ALA A 334 -3.94 -16.06 6.74
CA ALA A 334 -3.34 -15.87 8.07
C ALA A 334 -2.75 -14.46 8.25
N LYS A 335 -2.05 -13.93 7.23
CA LYS A 335 -1.53 -12.55 7.24
C LYS A 335 -2.67 -11.51 7.28
N GLU A 336 -3.76 -11.75 6.54
CA GLU A 336 -4.95 -10.88 6.58
C GLU A 336 -5.67 -10.93 7.95
N HIS A 337 -5.88 -12.13 8.51
CA HIS A 337 -6.46 -12.25 9.85
C HIS A 337 -5.59 -11.57 10.92
N ALA A 338 -4.26 -11.66 10.80
CA ALA A 338 -3.33 -10.96 11.68
C ALA A 338 -3.40 -9.43 11.54
N SER A 339 -3.65 -8.88 10.34
CA SER A 339 -3.75 -7.42 10.15
C SER A 339 -5.01 -6.81 10.77
N TYR A 340 -6.11 -7.58 10.87
CA TYR A 340 -7.27 -7.18 11.68
C TYR A 340 -7.03 -7.30 13.20
N GLY A 341 -5.93 -7.93 13.62
CA GLY A 341 -5.57 -8.20 15.00
C GLY A 341 -6.50 -9.18 15.72
N GLU A 342 -6.06 -9.71 16.86
CA GLU A 342 -6.93 -10.54 17.70
C GLU A 342 -7.91 -9.68 18.50
N ILE A 343 -9.14 -10.18 18.67
CA ILE A 343 -10.04 -9.71 19.72
C ILE A 343 -9.52 -10.32 21.02
N THR A 344 -9.23 -9.50 22.02
CA THR A 344 -9.05 -9.95 23.40
C THR A 344 -10.43 -10.35 23.92
N GLU A 345 -10.85 -11.59 23.67
CA GLU A 345 -12.24 -12.05 23.93
C GLU A 345 -12.60 -12.05 25.43
N SER A 346 -11.60 -11.95 26.31
CA SER A 346 -11.77 -11.54 27.70
C SER A 346 -12.12 -10.05 27.80
N LYS A 347 -13.38 -9.76 28.17
CA LYS A 347 -13.89 -8.44 28.63
C LYS A 347 -13.26 -7.96 29.96
N ALA A 348 -12.01 -8.31 30.23
CA ALA A 348 -11.29 -7.93 31.44
C ALA A 348 -10.49 -6.65 31.15
N CYS A 349 -10.71 -5.61 31.96
CA CYS A 349 -10.05 -4.31 31.85
C CYS A 349 -8.51 -4.44 31.67
N ALA A 350 -7.89 -5.39 32.38
CA ALA A 350 -6.46 -5.69 32.28
C ALA A 350 -5.95 -6.02 30.86
N GLY A 351 -6.76 -6.70 30.03
CA GLY A 351 -6.39 -7.01 28.65
C GLY A 351 -6.47 -5.80 27.72
N GLN A 352 -7.49 -4.96 27.91
CA GLN A 352 -7.68 -3.70 27.17
C GLN A 352 -6.61 -2.66 27.54
N GLY A 353 -6.27 -2.53 28.83
CA GLY A 353 -5.18 -1.66 29.28
C GLY A 353 -3.82 -2.05 28.69
N ALA A 354 -3.49 -3.35 28.69
CA ALA A 354 -2.25 -3.83 28.08
C ALA A 354 -2.17 -3.56 26.56
N LEU A 355 -3.29 -3.74 25.84
CA LEU A 355 -3.38 -3.40 24.41
C LEU A 355 -3.19 -1.90 24.17
N LEU A 356 -3.85 -1.05 24.96
CA LEU A 356 -3.73 0.41 24.85
C LEU A 356 -2.29 0.87 25.10
N LEU A 357 -1.65 0.39 26.17
CA LEU A 357 -0.25 0.75 26.48
C LEU A 357 0.71 0.35 25.36
N ASN A 358 0.51 -0.80 24.72
CA ASN A 358 1.31 -1.25 23.58
C ASN A 358 1.17 -0.27 22.38
N ILE A 359 -0.05 0.13 22.05
CA ILE A 359 -0.33 1.10 20.98
C ILE A 359 0.29 2.47 21.30
N LEU A 360 0.17 2.95 22.54
CA LEU A 360 0.73 4.23 22.98
C LEU A 360 2.27 4.24 22.96
N SER A 361 2.92 3.18 23.42
CA SER A 361 4.39 3.05 23.37
C SER A 361 4.90 3.02 21.94
N LYS A 362 4.35 2.15 21.08
CA LYS A 362 4.73 2.09 19.65
C LYS A 362 4.58 3.44 18.94
N TYR A 363 3.50 4.17 19.22
CA TYR A 363 3.29 5.50 18.65
C TYR A 363 4.38 6.51 19.12
N CYS A 364 4.74 6.49 20.42
CA CYS A 364 5.79 7.36 20.95
C CYS A 364 7.19 7.01 20.41
N GLU A 365 7.47 5.72 20.22
CA GLU A 365 8.69 5.21 19.60
C GLU A 365 8.77 5.63 18.12
N ALA A 366 7.68 5.47 17.35
CA ALA A 366 7.58 5.92 15.96
C ALA A 366 7.74 7.45 15.82
N PHE A 367 7.08 8.24 16.68
CA PHE A 367 7.21 9.70 16.71
C PHE A 367 8.66 10.12 17.01
N SER A 368 9.27 9.54 18.04
CA SER A 368 10.68 9.79 18.37
C SER A 368 11.61 9.42 17.22
N SER A 369 11.36 8.30 16.54
CA SER A 369 12.17 7.82 15.42
C SER A 369 12.03 8.69 14.17
N MET A 370 10.86 9.27 13.90
CA MET A 370 10.66 10.26 12.84
C MET A 370 11.34 11.61 13.15
N VAL A 371 11.30 12.07 14.40
CA VAL A 371 12.02 13.28 14.84
C VAL A 371 13.55 13.07 14.78
N GLU A 372 14.05 11.87 15.07
CA GLU A 372 15.48 11.54 14.97
C GLU A 372 15.97 11.13 13.57
N GLY A 373 15.07 10.90 12.60
CA GLY A 373 15.42 10.42 11.26
C GLY A 373 15.84 8.94 11.19
N LYS A 374 15.39 8.12 12.16
CA LYS A 374 15.69 6.68 12.29
C LYS A 374 14.54 5.76 11.83
N ASN A 375 13.53 6.29 11.13
CA ASN A 375 12.40 5.48 10.67
C ASN A 375 12.84 4.42 9.63
N GLU A 376 12.32 3.20 9.74
CA GLU A 376 12.59 2.11 8.79
C GLU A 376 11.93 2.39 7.43
N GLU A 377 10.73 2.95 7.42
CA GLU A 377 10.01 3.37 6.20
C GLU A 377 10.46 4.78 5.74
N MET A 378 11.69 4.88 5.23
CA MET A 378 12.22 6.13 4.67
C MET A 378 11.59 6.44 3.31
N SER A 379 10.72 7.46 3.26
CA SER A 379 10.25 8.03 1.98
C SER A 379 11.39 8.69 1.22
N THR A 380 11.65 8.23 0.00
CA THR A 380 12.68 8.77 -0.89
C THR A 380 12.23 10.03 -1.66
N SER A 381 10.96 10.43 -1.52
CA SER A 381 10.36 11.51 -2.32
C SER A 381 10.35 12.88 -1.65
N GLU A 382 10.36 12.96 -0.31
CA GLU A 382 10.23 14.22 0.44
C GLU A 382 11.12 14.25 1.69
N LEU A 383 11.84 15.37 1.87
CA LEU A 383 12.41 15.73 3.17
C LEU A 383 11.27 15.91 4.20
N SER A 384 11.35 15.18 5.31
CA SER A 384 10.37 15.22 6.41
C SER A 384 11.03 14.85 7.74
N GLY A 385 10.34 15.08 8.86
CA GLY A 385 10.88 14.72 10.18
C GLY A 385 12.08 15.58 10.58
N GLY A 386 13.04 14.98 11.29
CA GLY A 386 14.27 15.66 11.75
C GLY A 386 15.05 16.37 10.63
N ALA A 387 15.10 15.79 9.42
CA ALA A 387 15.78 16.40 8.28
C ALA A 387 15.09 17.70 7.80
N ARG A 388 13.76 17.78 7.91
CA ARG A 388 12.98 18.96 7.56
C ARG A 388 13.01 20.02 8.66
N ILE A 389 13.05 19.63 9.92
CA ILE A 389 13.35 20.52 11.06
C ILE A 389 14.72 21.19 10.86
N HIS A 390 15.76 20.43 10.49
CA HIS A 390 17.09 20.98 10.20
C HIS A 390 17.08 21.95 9.00
N TYR A 391 16.36 21.62 7.92
CA TYR A 391 16.18 22.51 6.77
C TYR A 391 15.50 23.84 7.14
N ILE A 392 14.47 23.81 8.00
CA ILE A 392 13.79 25.03 8.48
C ILE A 392 14.76 25.93 9.26
N PHE A 393 15.60 25.37 10.15
CA PHE A 393 16.60 26.18 10.87
C PHE A 393 17.67 26.78 9.94
N GLN A 394 18.26 25.97 9.05
CA GLN A 394 19.43 26.40 8.27
C GLN A 394 19.06 27.11 6.97
N SER A 395 18.21 26.51 6.14
CA SER A 395 17.92 26.98 4.79
C SER A 395 16.76 27.97 4.69
N ILE A 396 15.95 28.10 5.76
CA ILE A 396 14.93 29.14 5.88
C ILE A 396 15.39 30.18 6.91
N PHE A 397 15.41 29.85 8.21
CA PHE A 397 15.59 30.83 9.28
C PHE A 397 16.94 31.58 9.23
N VAL A 398 18.09 30.88 9.33
CA VAL A 398 19.42 31.53 9.28
C VAL A 398 19.56 32.34 7.99
N ARG A 399 19.27 31.74 6.84
CA ARG A 399 19.33 32.41 5.54
C ARG A 399 18.48 33.69 5.47
N SER A 400 17.24 33.66 5.98
CA SER A 400 16.36 34.84 5.98
C SER A 400 16.84 35.95 6.91
N LEU A 401 17.71 35.66 7.88
CA LEU A 401 18.38 36.70 8.67
C LEU A 401 19.67 37.20 7.98
N GLU A 402 20.42 36.32 7.31
CA GLU A 402 21.62 36.70 6.53
C GLU A 402 21.30 37.62 5.35
N GLU A 403 20.11 37.49 4.74
CA GLU A 403 19.68 38.31 3.59
C GLU A 403 19.24 39.75 3.95
N VAL A 404 19.20 40.14 5.24
CA VAL A 404 18.78 41.48 5.71
C VAL A 404 19.96 42.41 5.99
N ASP A 405 19.99 43.59 5.36
CA ASP A 405 20.90 44.70 5.74
C ASP A 405 20.23 45.60 6.80
N PRO A 406 20.79 45.73 8.02
CA PRO A 406 20.21 46.57 9.07
C PRO A 406 20.20 48.07 8.75
N CYS A 407 20.84 48.50 7.65
CA CYS A 407 20.80 49.86 7.14
C CYS A 407 19.78 50.11 6.00
N GLU A 408 19.05 49.09 5.52
CA GLU A 408 18.16 49.23 4.35
C GLU A 408 17.01 50.23 4.61
N ASP A 409 16.28 50.07 5.71
CA ASP A 409 15.19 50.95 6.14
C ASP A 409 15.66 52.19 6.93
N LEU A 410 16.94 52.60 6.81
CA LEU A 410 17.51 53.77 7.49
C LEU A 410 18.14 54.74 6.49
N THR A 411 17.37 55.79 6.18
CA THR A 411 17.85 56.88 5.33
C THR A 411 18.95 57.67 6.05
N ASP A 412 19.79 58.35 5.28
CA ASP A 412 20.79 59.26 5.84
C ASP A 412 20.12 60.42 6.61
N ASP A 413 18.88 60.78 6.24
CA ASP A 413 18.06 61.77 6.92
C ASP A 413 17.54 61.29 8.29
N ASP A 414 17.13 60.02 8.42
CA ASP A 414 16.75 59.41 9.70
C ASP A 414 17.94 59.44 10.69
N ILE A 415 19.13 59.09 10.18
CA ILE A 415 20.35 59.04 10.99
C ILE A 415 20.81 60.47 11.35
N ARG A 416 20.81 61.42 10.40
CA ARG A 416 21.10 62.84 10.68
C ARG A 416 20.12 63.41 11.72
N THR A 417 18.83 63.08 11.59
CA THR A 417 17.79 63.50 12.54
C THR A 417 18.02 62.89 13.93
N ALA A 418 18.40 61.61 14.02
CA ALA A 418 18.75 60.97 15.29
C ALA A 418 19.99 61.61 15.94
N ILE A 419 21.03 61.93 15.16
CA ILE A 419 22.25 62.62 15.62
C ILE A 419 21.93 64.03 16.14
N GLN A 420 21.19 64.82 15.37
CA GLN A 420 20.82 66.19 15.78
C GLN A 420 19.91 66.18 17.02
N ASN A 421 18.93 65.26 17.10
CA ASN A 421 18.07 65.11 18.29
C ASN A 421 18.85 64.70 19.54
N ALA A 422 19.85 63.81 19.43
CA ALA A 422 20.69 63.41 20.56
C ALA A 422 21.70 64.50 20.98
N THR A 423 22.15 65.31 20.04
CA THR A 423 23.08 66.44 20.31
C THR A 423 22.35 67.61 20.96
N GLY A 424 21.10 67.87 20.56
CA GLY A 424 20.24 68.90 21.15
C GLY A 424 20.77 70.32 20.93
N PRO A 425 20.68 71.23 21.91
CA PRO A 425 20.98 72.66 21.75
C PRO A 425 22.48 73.01 21.79
N LYS A 426 23.38 72.04 21.58
CA LYS A 426 24.84 72.22 21.60
C LYS A 426 25.43 71.82 20.24
N SER A 427 26.65 72.25 19.94
CA SER A 427 27.42 71.64 18.86
C SER A 427 28.11 70.38 19.38
N ALA A 428 28.04 69.28 18.63
CA ALA A 428 28.88 68.12 18.88
C ALA A 428 30.37 68.46 18.60
N LEU A 429 31.27 67.73 19.27
CA LEU A 429 32.71 67.67 18.96
C LEU A 429 33.15 66.25 18.57
N PHE A 430 32.29 65.26 18.82
CA PHE A 430 32.47 63.84 18.54
C PHE A 430 31.10 63.23 18.22
N VAL A 431 31.07 62.10 17.50
CA VAL A 431 29.83 61.37 17.18
C VAL A 431 29.12 60.95 18.48
N PRO A 432 27.85 61.32 18.72
CA PRO A 432 27.13 60.88 19.91
C PRO A 432 26.85 59.37 19.89
N GLU A 433 26.81 58.73 21.07
CA GLU A 433 26.57 57.28 21.20
C GLU A 433 25.06 56.93 21.15
N VAL A 434 24.22 57.81 21.70
CA VAL A 434 22.74 57.63 21.80
C VAL A 434 22.04 57.36 20.46
N PRO A 435 22.38 57.99 19.31
CA PRO A 435 21.80 57.65 18.01
C PRO A 435 22.05 56.21 17.59
N PHE A 436 23.27 55.70 17.77
CA PHE A 436 23.60 54.30 17.50
C PHE A 436 22.79 53.38 18.42
N GLU A 437 22.72 53.70 19.72
CA GLU A 437 21.96 52.95 20.72
C GLU A 437 20.45 52.86 20.44
N VAL A 438 19.83 53.94 19.94
CA VAL A 438 18.40 53.96 19.59
C VAL A 438 18.15 53.21 18.29
N LEU A 439 19.02 53.40 17.28
CA LEU A 439 18.89 52.76 15.98
C LEU A 439 19.15 51.24 16.06
N VAL A 440 20.11 50.79 16.88
CA VAL A 440 20.41 49.36 16.99
C VAL A 440 19.31 48.59 17.71
N ARG A 441 18.71 49.13 18.79
CA ARG A 441 17.51 48.54 19.42
C ARG A 441 16.35 48.41 18.43
N ARG A 442 16.13 49.44 17.59
CA ARG A 442 15.10 49.40 16.52
C ARG A 442 15.37 48.34 15.45
N GLN A 443 16.62 47.98 15.16
CA GLN A 443 16.92 46.88 14.23
C GLN A 443 16.86 45.50 14.91
N ILE A 444 17.32 45.38 16.16
CA ILE A 444 17.26 44.13 16.93
C ILE A 444 15.81 43.68 17.15
N SER A 445 14.87 44.59 17.44
CA SER A 445 13.46 44.22 17.63
C SER A 445 12.82 43.52 16.42
N ARG A 446 13.31 43.78 15.20
CA ARG A 446 12.85 43.14 13.95
C ARG A 446 13.22 41.66 13.85
N LEU A 447 14.17 41.18 14.67
CA LEU A 447 14.56 39.77 14.73
C LEU A 447 13.52 38.90 15.44
N LEU A 448 12.56 39.50 16.17
CA LEU A 448 11.53 38.78 16.92
C LEU A 448 10.55 38.02 16.01
N ASP A 449 9.89 38.71 15.08
CA ASP A 449 8.89 38.11 14.18
C ASP A 449 9.41 36.89 13.38
N PRO A 450 10.57 36.92 12.68
CA PRO A 450 11.08 35.74 11.98
C PRO A 450 11.50 34.61 12.94
N SER A 451 11.89 34.93 14.18
CA SER A 451 12.22 33.93 15.20
C SER A 451 10.98 33.22 15.73
N LEU A 452 9.88 33.96 15.98
CA LEU A 452 8.58 33.38 16.32
C LEU A 452 7.99 32.58 15.15
N GLN A 453 8.15 33.08 13.91
CA GLN A 453 7.73 32.35 12.70
C GLN A 453 8.48 31.02 12.54
N CYS A 454 9.79 30.99 12.86
CA CYS A 454 10.58 29.76 12.88
C CYS A 454 10.00 28.73 13.86
N ALA A 455 9.67 29.14 15.10
CA ALA A 455 9.03 28.25 16.08
C ALA A 455 7.70 27.67 15.58
N ARG A 456 6.87 28.48 14.90
CA ARG A 456 5.59 28.07 14.31
C ARG A 456 5.79 27.08 13.15
N PHE A 457 6.79 27.27 12.28
CA PHE A 457 7.12 26.31 11.24
C PHE A 457 7.59 24.95 11.80
N ILE A 458 8.28 24.93 12.94
CA ILE A 458 8.63 23.68 13.64
C ILE A 458 7.40 23.03 14.27
N TYR A 459 6.50 23.79 14.90
CA TYR A 459 5.20 23.29 15.39
C TYR A 459 4.39 22.60 14.26
N ASP A 460 4.26 23.27 13.11
CA ASP A 460 3.57 22.73 11.94
C ASP A 460 4.21 21.44 11.39
N GLU A 461 5.53 21.27 11.54
CA GLU A 461 6.22 20.04 11.16
C GLU A 461 5.99 18.92 12.19
N LEU A 462 5.97 19.22 13.48
CA LEU A 462 5.63 18.25 14.54
C LEU A 462 4.18 17.73 14.40
N ILE A 463 3.25 18.58 13.99
CA ILE A 463 1.86 18.19 13.65
C ILE A 463 1.82 17.29 12.39
N LYS A 464 2.66 17.55 11.38
CA LYS A 464 2.77 16.67 10.20
C LYS A 464 3.40 15.33 10.56
N ILE A 465 4.35 15.30 11.49
CA ILE A 465 4.92 14.07 12.04
C ILE A 465 3.85 13.28 12.79
N SER A 466 3.08 13.91 13.70
CA SER A 466 2.06 13.19 14.49
C SER A 466 1.02 12.47 13.65
N HIS A 467 0.60 13.07 12.53
CA HIS A 467 -0.32 12.45 11.57
C HIS A 467 0.34 11.45 10.60
N ARG A 468 1.67 11.42 10.49
CA ARG A 468 2.42 10.40 9.73
C ARG A 468 2.76 9.16 10.58
N CYS A 469 2.82 9.27 11.91
CA CYS A 469 3.06 8.16 12.86
C CYS A 469 1.89 7.16 13.01
N MET A 470 1.10 6.92 11.97
CA MET A 470 -0.07 6.04 12.03
C MET A 470 0.32 4.56 12.03
N VAL A 471 0.45 3.98 13.22
CA VAL A 471 0.51 2.51 13.41
C VAL A 471 -0.71 1.87 12.77
N THR A 472 -0.56 0.74 12.08
CA THR A 472 -1.68 -0.03 11.48
C THR A 472 -2.76 -0.38 12.51
N GLU A 473 -2.36 -0.66 13.75
CA GLU A 473 -3.22 -0.93 14.90
C GLU A 473 -4.15 0.24 15.25
N LEU A 474 -3.81 1.49 14.90
CA LEU A 474 -4.69 2.65 15.09
C LEU A 474 -5.78 2.78 14.01
N GLN A 475 -5.64 2.11 12.86
CA GLN A 475 -6.70 2.06 11.85
C GLN A 475 -7.91 1.21 12.31
N ARG A 476 -7.67 0.26 13.23
CA ARG A 476 -8.68 -0.60 13.86
C ARG A 476 -9.58 0.17 14.85
N PHE A 477 -9.06 1.24 15.46
CA PHE A 477 -9.69 1.96 16.57
C PHE A 477 -9.83 3.46 16.25
N PRO A 478 -10.84 3.87 15.44
CA PRO A 478 -10.98 5.25 14.98
C PRO A 478 -11.23 6.25 16.11
N PHE A 479 -11.89 5.83 17.20
CA PHE A 479 -12.10 6.66 18.38
C PHE A 479 -10.80 6.90 19.15
N LEU A 480 -10.02 5.86 19.49
CA LEU A 480 -8.69 6.01 20.07
C LEU A 480 -7.80 6.92 19.21
N ARG A 481 -7.76 6.70 17.89
CA ARG A 481 -6.99 7.55 16.96
C ARG A 481 -7.39 9.01 17.08
N LYS A 482 -8.69 9.34 17.03
CA LYS A 482 -9.18 10.72 17.19
C LYS A 482 -8.77 11.31 18.55
N ARG A 483 -8.90 10.55 19.65
CA ARG A 483 -8.47 10.99 20.98
C ARG A 483 -6.95 11.22 21.07
N MET A 484 -6.14 10.43 20.37
CA MET A 484 -4.69 10.63 20.29
C MET A 484 -4.33 11.87 19.47
N ASP A 485 -4.93 12.05 18.28
CA ASP A 485 -4.79 13.27 17.46
C ASP A 485 -5.19 14.53 18.28
N GLU A 486 -6.29 14.47 19.05
CA GLU A 486 -6.73 15.53 19.99
C GLU A 486 -5.69 15.80 21.10
N VAL A 487 -5.13 14.77 21.75
CA VAL A 487 -4.18 14.94 22.87
C VAL A 487 -2.84 15.49 22.40
N ILE A 488 -2.26 14.98 21.30
CA ILE A 488 -0.97 15.47 20.80
C ILE A 488 -1.07 16.87 20.20
N GLY A 489 -2.17 17.18 19.49
CA GLY A 489 -2.40 18.52 18.94
C GLY A 489 -2.55 19.62 20.00
N ASN A 490 -3.09 19.28 21.17
CA ASN A 490 -3.14 20.17 22.34
C ASN A 490 -1.78 20.25 23.05
N PHE A 491 -1.11 19.12 23.30
CA PHE A 491 0.20 19.10 23.97
C PHE A 491 1.28 19.84 23.19
N LEU A 492 1.31 19.71 21.86
CA LEU A 492 2.21 20.50 21.00
C LEU A 492 1.91 22.00 21.04
N ARG A 493 0.65 22.40 21.28
CA ARG A 493 0.24 23.80 21.40
C ARG A 493 0.64 24.38 22.75
N GLU A 494 0.38 23.64 23.84
CA GLU A 494 0.86 23.94 25.20
C GLU A 494 2.40 24.02 25.25
N GLY A 495 3.11 23.26 24.40
CA GLY A 495 4.57 23.29 24.28
C GLY A 495 5.16 24.42 23.40
N LEU A 496 4.34 25.14 22.62
CA LEU A 496 4.82 26.23 21.75
C LEU A 496 5.02 27.53 22.53
N GLU A 497 4.07 27.89 23.40
CA GLU A 497 4.08 29.13 24.18
C GLU A 497 5.37 29.32 25.02
N PRO A 498 5.88 28.32 25.77
CA PRO A 498 7.17 28.45 26.46
C PRO A 498 8.36 28.72 25.53
N SER A 499 8.30 28.22 24.28
CA SER A 499 9.34 28.49 23.28
C SER A 499 9.23 29.90 22.71
N GLU A 500 8.02 30.39 22.43
CA GLU A 500 7.80 31.77 21.97
C GLU A 500 8.20 32.79 23.05
N ASN A 501 7.85 32.54 24.31
CA ASN A 501 8.26 33.38 25.44
C ASN A 501 9.79 33.38 25.66
N MET A 502 10.46 32.24 25.51
CA MET A 502 11.93 32.20 25.58
C MET A 502 12.59 32.99 24.43
N ILE A 503 12.02 32.94 23.23
CA ILE A 503 12.50 33.71 22.07
C ILE A 503 12.32 35.21 22.31
N ALA A 504 11.18 35.64 22.86
CA ALA A 504 10.96 37.04 23.24
C ALA A 504 12.03 37.54 24.22
N HIS A 505 12.25 36.82 25.33
CA HIS A 505 13.29 37.17 26.30
C HIS A 505 14.70 37.24 25.70
N ILE A 506 15.04 36.38 24.72
CA ILE A 506 16.35 36.43 24.03
C ILE A 506 16.52 37.76 23.28
N ILE A 507 15.49 38.22 22.55
CA ILE A 507 15.55 39.49 21.81
C ILE A 507 15.52 40.69 22.78
N GLU A 508 14.74 40.61 23.86
CA GLU A 508 14.67 41.66 24.90
C GLU A 508 16.03 41.85 25.61
N MET A 509 16.72 40.78 26.00
CA MET A 509 18.05 40.86 26.61
C MET A 509 19.10 41.53 25.70
N GLU A 510 19.05 41.27 24.39
CA GLU A 510 19.95 41.90 23.39
C GLU A 510 19.59 43.37 23.11
N MET A 511 18.36 43.80 23.40
CA MET A 511 17.96 45.22 23.34
C MET A 511 18.31 45.99 24.61
N ASP A 512 18.14 45.39 25.80
CA ASP A 512 18.36 46.08 27.07
C ASP A 512 19.85 46.45 27.28
N TYR A 513 20.77 45.54 26.96
CA TYR A 513 22.21 45.74 27.19
C TYR A 513 23.07 45.66 25.92
N ILE A 514 23.57 46.80 25.47
CA ILE A 514 24.45 46.92 24.29
C ILE A 514 25.92 46.78 24.72
N ASN A 515 26.53 45.62 24.47
CA ASN A 515 27.91 45.32 24.86
C ASN A 515 28.94 45.89 23.88
N THR A 516 29.25 47.18 23.99
CA THR A 516 30.29 47.86 23.19
C THR A 516 31.71 47.35 23.44
N SER A 517 31.93 46.46 24.42
CA SER A 517 33.21 45.80 24.70
C SER A 517 33.34 44.40 24.07
N HIS A 518 32.38 43.98 23.23
CA HIS A 518 32.41 42.67 22.58
C HIS A 518 33.60 42.51 21.59
N PRO A 519 34.37 41.40 21.61
CA PRO A 519 35.61 41.28 20.82
C PRO A 519 35.48 41.43 19.30
N ASN A 520 34.31 41.12 18.73
CA ASN A 520 34.04 41.26 17.29
C ASN A 520 33.45 42.64 16.93
N PHE A 521 33.16 43.51 17.90
CA PHE A 521 32.64 44.85 17.64
C PHE A 521 33.77 45.77 17.15
N ILE A 522 33.50 46.55 16.11
CA ILE A 522 34.54 47.32 15.43
C ILE A 522 35.12 48.46 16.28
N GLY A 523 34.31 49.03 17.19
CA GLY A 523 34.69 50.15 18.05
C GLY A 523 34.73 51.52 17.35
N GLY A 524 34.40 52.58 18.08
CA GLY A 524 34.24 53.94 17.54
C GLY A 524 35.44 54.46 16.76
N SER A 525 36.65 54.36 17.31
CA SER A 525 37.88 54.87 16.68
C SER A 525 38.18 54.24 15.31
N LYS A 526 37.91 52.94 15.16
CA LYS A 526 38.17 52.19 13.93
C LYS A 526 37.04 52.39 12.90
N ALA A 527 35.79 52.51 13.36
CA ALA A 527 34.69 52.97 12.50
C ALA A 527 34.97 54.37 11.93
N LEU A 528 35.48 55.30 12.75
CA LEU A 528 35.89 56.64 12.33
C LEU A 528 37.03 56.61 11.32
N GLU A 529 38.06 55.79 11.53
CA GLU A 529 39.14 55.62 10.55
C GLU A 529 38.60 55.16 9.17
N ILE A 530 37.74 54.14 9.17
CA ILE A 530 37.15 53.58 7.94
C ILE A 530 36.21 54.58 7.27
N ALA A 531 35.38 55.29 8.01
CA ALA A 531 34.51 56.35 7.48
C ALA A 531 35.35 57.45 6.81
N VAL A 532 36.40 57.95 7.48
CA VAL A 532 37.31 58.96 6.93
C VAL A 532 38.03 58.46 5.67
N GLN A 533 38.35 57.16 5.56
CA GLN A 533 38.89 56.58 4.32
C GLN A 533 37.84 56.52 3.20
N GLN A 534 36.59 56.16 3.50
CA GLN A 534 35.48 56.13 2.54
C GLN A 534 35.12 57.53 2.00
N THR A 535 35.02 58.55 2.87
CA THR A 535 34.73 59.95 2.47
C THR A 535 35.92 60.63 1.75
N LYS A 536 37.11 60.01 1.75
CA LYS A 536 38.26 60.43 0.93
C LYS A 536 38.28 59.74 -0.44
N SER A 537 37.97 58.44 -0.50
CA SER A 537 38.01 57.69 -1.77
C SER A 537 36.96 58.15 -2.78
N SER A 538 35.79 58.59 -2.31
CA SER A 538 34.71 59.13 -3.15
C SER A 538 35.04 60.44 -3.88
N ARG A 539 36.15 61.13 -3.54
CA ARG A 539 36.54 62.41 -4.16
C ARG A 539 37.34 62.29 -5.47
N VAL A 540 37.78 61.09 -5.86
CA VAL A 540 38.82 60.88 -6.89
C VAL A 540 38.24 60.58 -8.29
N ALA A 541 36.91 60.66 -8.48
CA ALA A 541 36.21 60.00 -9.60
C ALA A 541 35.66 60.91 -10.73
N ILE A 542 36.25 62.08 -11.02
CA ILE A 542 35.90 62.89 -12.22
C ILE A 542 37.13 63.48 -12.91
N PRO A 543 37.42 63.08 -14.17
CA PRO A 543 38.17 63.88 -15.13
C PRO A 543 37.28 64.39 -16.27
N VAL A 544 37.49 65.64 -16.70
CA VAL A 544 36.84 66.26 -17.86
C VAL A 544 37.79 66.20 -19.06
N SER A 545 37.29 65.88 -20.26
CA SER A 545 38.05 65.99 -21.51
C SER A 545 37.23 66.66 -22.63
N ARG A 546 37.90 67.48 -23.44
CA ARG A 546 37.34 68.09 -24.66
C ARG A 546 37.95 67.40 -25.89
N GLN A 547 37.06 66.87 -26.74
CA GLN A 547 37.12 66.79 -28.22
C GLN A 547 38.45 66.53 -28.98
N LYS A 548 38.32 65.66 -30.00
CA LYS A 548 39.03 65.68 -31.31
C LYS A 548 40.46 65.04 -31.30
N ASP A 549 40.90 64.23 -32.28
CA ASP A 549 40.37 63.92 -33.63
C ASP A 549 40.68 62.47 -34.12
N ALA A 550 39.90 62.01 -35.10
CA ALA A 550 40.15 61.06 -36.21
C ALA A 550 41.00 59.74 -36.13
N LEU A 551 40.37 58.68 -36.71
CA LEU A 551 40.87 57.68 -37.71
C LEU A 551 41.35 56.24 -37.35
N GLU A 552 40.73 55.26 -38.04
CA GLU A 552 41.15 53.90 -38.51
C GLU A 552 41.99 52.94 -37.60
N SER A 553 41.48 51.77 -37.16
CA SER A 553 41.44 50.43 -37.84
C SER A 553 42.54 49.47 -37.29
N ASP A 554 42.58 48.12 -37.40
CA ASP A 554 41.81 47.07 -38.11
C ASP A 554 41.76 45.73 -37.28
N LYS A 555 41.32 44.61 -37.90
CA LYS A 555 41.30 43.18 -37.47
C LYS A 555 42.45 42.64 -36.58
N GLY A 556 42.19 41.56 -35.81
CA GLY A 556 43.25 40.57 -35.48
C GLY A 556 43.04 39.51 -34.37
N SER A 557 42.37 38.39 -34.67
CA SER A 557 42.54 37.01 -34.13
C SER A 557 43.27 36.66 -32.78
N ALA A 558 42.52 36.00 -31.88
CA ALA A 558 42.77 34.66 -31.29
C ALA A 558 43.96 34.30 -30.33
N SER A 559 43.56 33.91 -29.10
CA SER A 559 43.96 32.67 -28.35
C SER A 559 45.06 32.65 -27.26
N GLU A 560 44.83 31.70 -26.33
CA GLU A 560 45.65 31.09 -25.26
C GLU A 560 46.17 31.83 -23.99
N ARG A 561 45.72 31.28 -22.84
CA ARG A 561 46.44 30.93 -21.59
C ARG A 561 47.02 31.99 -20.62
N SER A 562 46.70 31.76 -19.33
CA SER A 562 47.59 31.78 -18.14
C SER A 562 47.60 33.00 -17.17
N VAL A 563 46.95 32.80 -16.01
CA VAL A 563 47.48 33.08 -14.64
C VAL A 563 47.64 34.54 -14.14
N LYS A 564 46.78 34.89 -13.15
CA LYS A 564 46.94 35.82 -11.98
C LYS A 564 46.91 37.36 -12.14
N SER A 565 46.04 37.94 -11.28
CA SER A 565 46.19 39.21 -10.52
C SER A 565 45.83 40.59 -11.12
N ARG A 566 44.82 41.24 -10.48
CA ARG A 566 44.58 42.70 -10.29
C ARG A 566 44.58 43.65 -11.51
N ALA A 567 43.42 44.25 -11.86
CA ALA A 567 43.21 45.73 -11.90
C ALA A 567 41.81 46.22 -12.40
N ILE A 568 41.16 47.02 -11.55
CA ILE A 568 40.34 48.24 -11.70
C ILE A 568 40.07 48.85 -13.13
N LEU A 569 38.78 49.19 -13.40
CA LEU A 569 38.16 50.19 -14.33
C LEU A 569 38.51 50.16 -15.86
N ALA A 570 37.54 49.96 -16.78
CA ALA A 570 36.58 50.93 -17.39
C ALA A 570 37.19 51.80 -18.54
N ARG A 571 36.48 52.22 -19.62
CA ARG A 571 35.10 52.75 -19.70
C ARG A 571 34.47 52.71 -21.13
N GLN A 572 33.17 53.06 -21.17
CA GLN A 572 32.16 53.16 -22.25
C GLN A 572 32.51 53.91 -23.56
N ALA A 573 31.78 53.57 -24.64
CA ALA A 573 31.11 54.49 -25.59
C ALA A 573 29.83 53.78 -26.12
N ASN A 574 28.60 54.31 -26.28
CA ASN A 574 28.01 55.65 -26.48
C ASN A 574 27.78 56.04 -27.96
N GLY A 575 26.58 56.53 -28.32
CA GLY A 575 26.19 56.86 -29.72
C GLY A 575 24.90 57.69 -29.84
N VAL A 576 24.85 58.57 -30.87
CA VAL A 576 23.77 59.55 -31.22
C VAL A 576 24.04 60.12 -32.63
N VAL A 577 23.12 60.75 -33.39
CA VAL A 577 21.72 61.15 -33.12
C VAL A 577 20.73 60.28 -33.94
N THR A 578 19.76 60.64 -34.81
CA THR A 578 19.26 61.91 -35.45
C THR A 578 17.73 61.93 -35.59
N ASP A 579 17.17 63.15 -35.59
CA ASP A 579 15.77 63.53 -35.90
C ASP A 579 15.52 63.55 -37.45
N PRO A 580 14.31 63.83 -38.05
CA PRO A 580 13.11 64.47 -37.46
C PRO A 580 11.68 64.04 -37.90
N GLY A 581 10.65 64.49 -37.16
CA GLY A 581 9.39 64.92 -37.81
C GLY A 581 8.01 64.82 -37.08
N VAL A 582 7.36 65.98 -36.92
CA VAL A 582 5.89 66.22 -37.07
C VAL A 582 4.92 65.90 -35.89
N ARG A 583 3.83 66.69 -35.84
CA ARG A 583 2.70 66.82 -34.88
C ARG A 583 1.41 66.15 -35.44
N ALA A 584 0.28 65.95 -34.77
CA ALA A 584 -0.19 65.92 -33.36
C ALA A 584 -1.67 65.44 -33.36
N ALA A 585 -2.29 65.16 -32.20
CA ALA A 585 -3.75 65.14 -32.01
C ALA A 585 -4.15 65.26 -30.52
N SER A 586 -5.26 65.94 -30.22
CA SER A 586 -5.87 66.04 -28.87
C SER A 586 -7.28 66.67 -28.95
N ASP A 587 -8.28 66.14 -28.25
CA ASP A 587 -9.57 66.79 -27.86
C ASP A 587 -10.33 65.88 -26.84
N VAL A 588 -10.76 66.36 -25.65
CA VAL A 588 -12.14 66.84 -25.26
C VAL A 588 -13.18 65.71 -25.14
N GLU A 589 -13.93 65.44 -24.04
CA GLU A 589 -14.19 66.09 -22.72
C GLU A 589 -14.42 65.00 -21.60
N LYS A 590 -15.23 65.00 -20.50
CA LYS A 590 -16.28 65.88 -19.90
C LYS A 590 -16.43 65.74 -18.34
N ILE A 591 -16.72 66.87 -17.69
CA ILE A 591 -17.38 67.24 -16.39
C ILE A 591 -17.95 66.14 -15.41
N VAL A 592 -17.39 66.06 -14.18
CA VAL A 592 -17.98 66.26 -12.79
C VAL A 592 -19.48 65.87 -12.55
N PRO A 593 -19.93 65.15 -11.46
CA PRO A 593 -19.88 65.69 -10.09
C PRO A 593 -19.93 64.77 -8.81
N SER A 594 -19.46 65.38 -7.70
CA SER A 594 -19.89 65.23 -6.28
C SER A 594 -19.63 63.92 -5.49
N GLY A 595 -19.41 64.07 -4.18
CA GLY A 595 -19.29 62.98 -3.19
C GLY A 595 -18.36 63.32 -2.02
N ASN A 596 -18.92 63.74 -0.86
CA ASN A 596 -18.15 64.22 0.30
C ASN A 596 -18.46 63.43 1.58
N THR A 597 -17.46 62.82 2.21
CA THR A 597 -17.36 62.41 3.64
C THR A 597 -15.99 61.73 3.89
N GLY A 598 -15.38 61.72 5.08
CA GLY A 598 -15.73 62.44 6.31
C GLY A 598 -15.64 61.62 7.61
N GLY A 599 -14.44 61.48 8.19
CA GLY A 599 -14.25 61.42 9.65
C GLY A 599 -14.49 60.12 10.46
N SER A 600 -13.38 59.42 10.76
CA SER A 600 -12.87 59.14 12.12
C SER A 600 -13.52 58.12 13.11
N SER A 601 -12.70 57.79 14.13
CA SER A 601 -13.02 57.14 15.43
C SER A 601 -13.12 55.59 15.43
N TRP A 602 -12.70 54.83 16.46
CA TRP A 602 -12.48 55.12 17.90
C TRP A 602 -11.27 54.40 18.56
N GLY A 603 -10.77 54.97 19.67
CA GLY A 603 -10.22 54.22 20.84
C GLY A 603 -8.75 54.49 21.21
N ILE A 604 -8.30 54.56 22.48
CA ILE A 604 -8.98 54.40 23.80
C ILE A 604 -8.34 55.34 24.86
N SER A 605 -9.00 55.53 26.01
CA SER A 605 -8.71 56.40 27.17
C SER A 605 -7.51 55.95 28.07
N SER A 606 -7.08 56.60 29.18
CA SER A 606 -7.65 57.66 30.04
C SER A 606 -6.57 58.36 30.91
N ILE A 607 -6.83 59.57 31.43
CA ILE A 607 -6.14 60.15 32.63
C ILE A 607 -7.18 60.80 33.58
N PHE A 608 -6.81 60.89 34.87
CA PHE A 608 -7.61 61.24 36.05
C PHE A 608 -7.67 62.76 36.36
N GLY A 609 -8.71 63.21 37.07
CA GLY A 609 -8.80 64.55 37.68
C GLY A 609 -9.93 65.42 37.11
N GLY A 610 -10.86 65.88 37.97
CA GLY A 610 -12.03 66.66 37.57
C GLY A 610 -12.01 68.11 38.08
N GLY A 611 -12.87 68.94 37.48
CA GLY A 611 -13.16 70.33 37.86
C GLY A 611 -14.29 70.87 36.99
N ASP A 612 -15.38 71.35 37.59
CA ASP A 612 -16.66 71.60 36.91
C ASP A 612 -16.89 73.11 36.64
N SER A 613 -17.52 73.40 35.49
CA SER A 613 -18.16 74.68 35.11
C SER A 613 -17.26 75.92 35.04
N ARG A 614 -17.42 76.84 34.08
CA ARG A 614 -18.67 77.43 33.58
C ARG A 614 -18.41 78.23 32.28
N MET A 615 -19.44 78.40 31.44
CA MET A 615 -19.82 79.59 30.62
C MET A 615 -18.75 80.67 30.26
N THR A 616 -18.69 81.28 29.06
CA THR A 616 -19.63 81.39 27.91
C THR A 616 -19.03 82.28 26.79
N VAL A 617 -19.56 82.19 25.56
CA VAL A 617 -19.82 83.34 24.62
C VAL A 617 -18.59 84.06 24.01
N LYS A 618 -18.61 84.55 22.75
CA LYS A 618 -19.48 84.37 21.55
C LYS A 618 -18.92 85.19 20.37
N GLU A 619 -18.87 84.59 19.17
CA GLU A 619 -18.82 85.26 17.85
C GLU A 619 -17.63 86.21 17.51
N ASN A 620 -17.46 86.73 16.28
CA ASN A 620 -17.60 86.24 14.88
C ASN A 620 -17.21 87.41 13.92
N ILE A 621 -17.17 87.16 12.60
CA ILE A 621 -17.12 88.17 11.49
C ILE A 621 -15.79 88.95 11.40
N ALA A 622 -14.91 88.90 10.38
CA ALA A 622 -14.92 88.53 8.96
C ALA A 622 -15.26 89.64 7.93
N SER A 623 -14.24 90.24 7.29
CA SER A 623 -14.29 90.79 5.91
C SER A 623 -12.89 91.11 5.34
N LYS A 624 -12.75 91.10 3.99
CA LYS A 624 -11.56 91.51 3.18
C LYS A 624 -11.86 92.90 2.51
N PRO A 625 -11.13 93.45 1.49
CA PRO A 625 -9.76 93.19 0.94
C PRO A 625 -8.91 94.46 0.55
N HIS A 626 -7.70 94.21 0.02
CA HIS A 626 -7.03 94.90 -1.13
C HIS A 626 -6.11 96.16 -1.04
N THR A 627 -5.08 96.10 -1.90
CA THR A 627 -4.28 97.15 -2.62
C THR A 627 -3.06 97.86 -1.97
N GLU A 628 -2.09 98.15 -2.85
CA GLU A 628 -0.74 98.74 -2.72
C GLU A 628 -0.66 100.07 -3.53
N PRO A 629 0.48 100.83 -3.60
CA PRO A 629 1.61 101.04 -2.66
C PRO A 629 2.04 102.54 -2.51
N VAL A 630 3.10 102.80 -1.71
CA VAL A 630 4.00 104.01 -1.63
C VAL A 630 3.39 105.41 -1.35
N HIS A 631 4.07 106.40 -0.75
CA HIS A 631 5.44 106.57 -0.19
C HIS A 631 5.36 107.51 1.05
N SER A 632 6.22 107.37 2.06
CA SER A 632 7.17 108.44 2.49
C SER A 632 8.00 108.06 3.72
N LEU A 633 9.22 108.59 3.74
CA LEU A 633 10.34 108.48 4.66
C LEU A 633 10.05 108.83 6.15
N GLU A 634 10.39 107.92 7.08
CA GLU A 634 11.04 108.26 8.36
C GLU A 634 11.84 107.06 8.93
N GLN A 635 12.55 107.23 10.06
CA GLN A 635 13.74 106.42 10.41
C GLN A 635 13.47 104.94 10.78
N SER A 636 14.16 104.02 10.09
CA SER A 636 14.05 102.58 10.28
C SER A 636 14.74 102.06 11.56
N PHE A 637 13.95 101.71 12.58
CA PHE A 637 14.38 100.76 13.62
C PHE A 637 14.03 99.32 13.20
N SER A 638 15.06 98.51 12.92
CA SER A 638 14.90 97.14 12.38
C SER A 638 14.38 96.14 13.42
N MET A 639 13.07 96.06 13.61
CA MET A 639 12.45 94.95 14.36
C MET A 639 12.48 93.64 13.57
N ILE A 640 13.34 92.72 14.00
CA ILE A 640 13.39 91.35 13.47
C ILE A 640 12.12 90.61 13.88
N HIS A 641 11.23 90.36 12.92
CA HIS A 641 10.05 89.51 13.13
C HIS A 641 10.44 88.04 12.94
N LEU A 642 10.41 87.28 14.02
CA LEU A 642 10.52 85.82 13.98
C LEU A 642 9.21 85.22 13.45
N ARG A 643 9.31 84.20 12.57
CA ARG A 643 8.16 83.36 12.20
C ARG A 643 8.01 82.23 13.21
N GLU A 644 6.77 81.76 13.40
CA GLU A 644 6.49 80.55 14.16
C GLU A 644 7.16 79.33 13.50
N PRO A 645 7.68 78.37 14.30
CA PRO A 645 8.32 77.17 13.76
C PRO A 645 7.30 76.25 13.06
N PRO A 646 7.68 75.54 11.99
CA PRO A 646 6.79 74.61 11.30
C PRO A 646 6.45 73.40 12.19
N PRO A 647 5.27 72.78 12.02
CA PRO A 647 4.80 71.67 12.86
C PRO A 647 5.61 70.37 12.69
N ILE A 648 6.44 70.28 11.64
CA ILE A 648 7.45 69.24 11.48
C ILE A 648 8.74 69.95 11.08
N LEU A 649 9.78 69.79 11.90
CA LEU A 649 11.15 70.21 11.60
C LEU A 649 11.91 69.02 11.00
N ARG A 650 12.69 69.27 9.95
CA ARG A 650 13.65 68.34 9.35
C ARG A 650 14.99 69.05 9.18
N PRO A 651 16.13 68.33 9.23
CA PRO A 651 17.44 68.91 8.92
C PRO A 651 17.47 69.52 7.51
N SER A 652 18.22 70.60 7.31
CA SER A 652 18.48 71.18 5.98
C SER A 652 19.53 70.36 5.22
N GLU A 653 19.44 70.31 3.88
CA GLU A 653 20.38 69.61 2.99
C GLU A 653 21.78 70.27 2.88
N SER A 654 22.21 70.99 3.92
CA SER A 654 23.50 71.64 4.05
C SER A 654 24.59 70.62 4.41
N ASN A 655 24.90 69.72 3.48
CA ASN A 655 25.81 68.58 3.65
C ASN A 655 27.22 69.01 4.12
N SER A 656 27.45 69.02 5.43
CA SER A 656 28.80 69.16 6.00
C SER A 656 29.59 67.87 5.78
N GLU A 657 30.89 67.99 5.49
CA GLU A 657 31.79 66.83 5.42
C GLU A 657 31.83 66.08 6.78
N THR A 658 31.57 66.76 7.89
CA THR A 658 31.50 66.16 9.23
C THR A 658 30.26 65.27 9.41
N GLU A 659 29.07 65.76 9.06
CA GLU A 659 27.83 64.99 9.17
C GLU A 659 27.88 63.72 8.30
N SER A 660 28.46 63.82 7.09
CA SER A 660 28.66 62.65 6.21
C SER A 660 29.55 61.57 6.85
N ILE A 661 30.58 61.97 7.59
CA ILE A 661 31.43 61.04 8.35
C ILE A 661 30.66 60.48 9.55
N GLU A 662 29.92 61.29 10.31
CA GLU A 662 29.12 60.87 11.46
C GLU A 662 28.03 59.83 11.09
N ILE A 663 27.30 60.06 10.01
CA ILE A 663 26.31 59.11 9.46
C ILE A 663 27.01 57.81 9.05
N THR A 664 28.17 57.90 8.39
CA THR A 664 28.95 56.73 7.96
C THR A 664 29.47 55.92 9.15
N VAL A 665 29.97 56.57 10.21
CA VAL A 665 30.37 55.93 11.46
C VAL A 665 29.18 55.22 12.11
N THR A 666 28.03 55.88 12.18
CA THR A 666 26.81 55.31 12.77
C THR A 666 26.36 54.05 12.00
N LYS A 667 26.39 54.07 10.66
CA LYS A 667 26.09 52.89 9.83
C LYS A 667 27.10 51.74 10.01
N LEU A 668 28.38 52.05 10.20
CA LEU A 668 29.43 51.04 10.45
C LEU A 668 29.30 50.40 11.84
N LEU A 669 29.02 51.18 12.88
CA LEU A 669 28.77 50.67 14.23
C LEU A 669 27.47 49.84 14.28
N LEU A 670 26.40 50.34 13.66
CA LEU A 670 25.11 49.64 13.57
C LEU A 670 25.24 48.25 12.94
N ARG A 671 25.83 48.15 11.75
CA ARG A 671 26.10 46.86 11.09
C ARG A 671 26.99 45.97 11.96
N SER A 672 28.08 46.51 12.50
CA SER A 672 29.02 45.73 13.33
C SER A 672 28.41 45.16 14.61
N TYR A 673 27.41 45.81 15.22
CA TYR A 673 26.72 45.26 16.39
C TYR A 673 25.58 44.32 15.99
N TYR A 674 24.80 44.67 14.97
CA TYR A 674 23.72 43.82 14.45
C TYR A 674 24.24 42.47 13.94
N ASP A 675 25.39 42.44 13.26
CA ASP A 675 26.06 41.19 12.81
C ASP A 675 26.49 40.27 13.97
N ILE A 676 26.63 40.79 15.19
CA ILE A 676 26.90 40.00 16.40
C ILE A 676 25.58 39.45 16.95
N VAL A 677 24.59 40.31 17.17
CA VAL A 677 23.28 39.90 17.71
C VAL A 677 22.58 38.91 16.78
N ARG A 678 22.64 39.11 15.46
CA ARG A 678 22.09 38.17 14.49
C ARG A 678 22.69 36.77 14.67
N LYS A 679 24.01 36.66 14.85
CA LYS A 679 24.70 35.37 15.09
C LYS A 679 24.34 34.73 16.42
N ASN A 680 24.10 35.53 17.45
CA ASN A 680 23.56 35.01 18.71
C ASN A 680 22.14 34.45 18.51
N VAL A 681 21.28 35.17 17.78
CA VAL A 681 19.90 34.77 17.47
C VAL A 681 19.85 33.52 16.57
N GLU A 682 20.68 33.45 15.53
CA GLU A 682 20.90 32.29 14.64
C GLU A 682 21.23 31.00 15.42
N ASP A 683 21.95 31.12 16.55
CA ASP A 683 22.38 29.99 17.40
C ASP A 683 21.42 29.67 18.56
N PHE A 684 20.92 30.69 19.27
CA PHE A 684 20.08 30.52 20.47
C PHE A 684 18.62 30.19 20.15
N VAL A 685 18.03 30.74 19.08
CA VAL A 685 16.61 30.49 18.75
C VAL A 685 16.35 29.01 18.39
N PRO A 686 17.16 28.35 17.53
CA PRO A 686 17.03 26.91 17.30
C PRO A 686 17.22 26.08 18.58
N LYS A 687 18.12 26.49 19.49
CA LYS A 687 18.34 25.81 20.78
C LYS A 687 17.12 25.93 21.70
N ALA A 688 16.49 27.10 21.77
CA ALA A 688 15.26 27.31 22.53
C ALA A 688 14.12 26.41 22.02
N ILE A 689 13.88 26.42 20.69
CA ILE A 689 12.84 25.59 20.04
C ILE A 689 13.12 24.09 20.24
N MET A 690 14.38 23.67 20.09
CA MET A 690 14.77 22.28 20.34
C MET A 690 14.61 21.90 21.82
N HIS A 691 14.82 22.81 22.77
CA HIS A 691 14.69 22.50 24.20
C HIS A 691 13.22 22.43 24.66
N PHE A 692 12.46 23.50 24.42
CA PHE A 692 11.11 23.72 24.98
C PHE A 692 10.00 23.02 24.19
N LEU A 693 10.15 22.87 22.87
CA LEU A 693 9.14 22.24 22.01
C LEU A 693 9.57 20.82 21.60
N VAL A 694 10.64 20.66 20.82
CA VAL A 694 10.97 19.37 20.16
C VAL A 694 11.37 18.29 21.17
N ASN A 695 12.42 18.52 21.97
CA ASN A 695 12.89 17.53 22.95
C ASN A 695 11.94 17.39 24.14
N ASN A 696 11.18 18.44 24.47
CA ASN A 696 10.13 18.36 25.49
C ASN A 696 9.01 17.41 25.07
N THR A 697 8.52 17.55 23.84
CA THR A 697 7.54 16.63 23.25
C THR A 697 8.07 15.20 23.31
N LYS A 698 9.29 14.97 22.82
CA LYS A 698 9.91 13.63 22.81
C LYS A 698 9.97 12.97 24.20
N ARG A 699 10.26 13.73 25.27
CA ARG A 699 10.34 13.19 26.64
C ARG A 699 8.97 12.90 27.24
N GLU A 700 8.04 13.86 27.17
CA GLU A 700 6.82 13.82 27.98
C GLU A 700 5.59 13.26 27.24
N LEU A 701 5.64 13.06 25.92
CA LEU A 701 4.49 12.58 25.14
C LEU A 701 3.86 11.29 25.69
N HIS A 702 4.70 10.33 26.13
CA HIS A 702 4.25 9.06 26.71
C HIS A 702 3.54 9.27 28.06
N ASN A 703 4.12 10.09 28.94
CA ASN A 703 3.52 10.49 30.23
C ASN A 703 2.19 11.22 30.03
N VAL A 704 2.11 12.11 29.04
CA VAL A 704 0.90 12.87 28.68
C VAL A 704 -0.19 11.93 28.15
N PHE A 705 0.13 11.01 27.25
CA PHE A 705 -0.84 10.01 26.78
C PHE A 705 -1.34 9.11 27.90
N ILE A 706 -0.48 8.60 28.79
CA ILE A 706 -0.92 7.82 29.95
C ILE A 706 -1.87 8.64 30.82
N LYS A 707 -1.50 9.86 31.22
CA LYS A 707 -2.29 10.73 32.10
C LYS A 707 -3.66 11.16 31.51
N LYS A 708 -3.77 11.24 30.18
CA LYS A 708 -4.99 11.67 29.47
C LYS A 708 -5.85 10.48 29.01
N LEU A 709 -5.26 9.41 28.51
CA LEU A 709 -5.94 8.29 27.83
C LEU A 709 -5.95 6.98 28.65
N TYR A 710 -4.98 6.71 29.53
CA TYR A 710 -4.99 5.48 30.33
C TYR A 710 -5.98 5.59 31.50
N ARG A 711 -7.27 5.38 31.19
CA ARG A 711 -8.38 5.42 32.16
C ARG A 711 -9.41 4.35 31.82
N ASP A 712 -9.65 3.45 32.77
CA ASP A 712 -10.55 2.30 32.64
C ASP A 712 -11.93 2.66 32.09
N ASN A 713 -12.48 3.81 32.53
CA ASN A 713 -13.80 4.30 32.11
C ASN A 713 -13.86 4.83 30.66
N LEU A 714 -12.74 4.88 29.94
CA LEU A 714 -12.66 5.29 28.53
C LEU A 714 -12.29 4.13 27.59
N PHE A 715 -11.89 2.96 28.11
CA PHE A 715 -11.40 1.85 27.28
C PHE A 715 -12.48 1.31 26.34
N GLU A 716 -13.74 1.25 26.77
CA GLU A 716 -14.86 0.75 25.93
C GLU A 716 -15.22 1.72 24.80
N GLU A 717 -15.14 3.05 25.02
CA GLU A 717 -15.32 4.06 23.96
C GLU A 717 -14.15 4.04 22.96
N MET A 718 -12.91 4.08 23.46
CA MET A 718 -11.74 4.29 22.60
C MET A 718 -11.37 3.05 21.79
N LEU A 719 -11.51 1.85 22.37
CA LEU A 719 -11.19 0.57 21.72
C LEU A 719 -12.41 -0.03 20.98
N GLN A 720 -13.44 0.77 20.70
CA GLN A 720 -14.54 0.33 19.84
C GLN A 720 -14.07 0.15 18.38
N GLU A 721 -14.43 -0.99 17.79
CA GLU A 721 -14.15 -1.32 16.40
C GLU A 721 -15.32 -0.97 15.48
N PRO A 722 -15.08 -0.62 14.20
CA PRO A 722 -16.12 -0.60 13.18
C PRO A 722 -16.68 -2.01 12.91
N ASP A 723 -18.01 -2.13 12.79
CA ASP A 723 -18.69 -3.41 12.49
C ASP A 723 -18.15 -4.11 11.24
N GLU A 724 -17.74 -3.35 10.22
CA GLU A 724 -17.08 -3.89 9.03
C GLU A 724 -15.82 -4.70 9.36
N ILE A 725 -14.99 -4.23 10.30
CA ILE A 725 -13.74 -4.91 10.68
C ILE A 725 -14.07 -6.17 11.48
N ALA A 726 -15.08 -6.12 12.37
CA ALA A 726 -15.55 -7.29 13.09
C ALA A 726 -16.10 -8.38 12.15
N VAL A 727 -16.91 -7.99 11.15
CA VAL A 727 -17.44 -8.90 10.12
C VAL A 727 -16.33 -9.47 9.23
N LYS A 728 -15.40 -8.63 8.75
CA LYS A 728 -14.24 -9.07 7.95
C LYS A 728 -13.37 -10.05 8.74
N ARG A 729 -12.99 -9.73 9.98
CA ARG A 729 -12.20 -10.63 10.84
C ARG A 729 -12.90 -11.95 11.10
N LYS A 730 -14.20 -11.94 11.45
CA LYS A 730 -14.97 -13.18 11.65
C LYS A 730 -14.94 -14.07 10.41
N ARG A 731 -15.15 -13.47 9.23
CA ARG A 731 -15.13 -14.18 7.94
C ARG A 731 -13.75 -14.75 7.61
N CYS A 732 -12.67 -13.98 7.80
CA CYS A 732 -11.31 -14.46 7.58
C CYS A 732 -10.91 -15.54 8.60
N ARG A 733 -11.43 -15.50 9.84
CA ARG A 733 -11.28 -16.56 10.85
C ARG A 733 -11.97 -17.87 10.43
N GLU A 734 -13.17 -17.78 9.85
CA GLU A 734 -13.90 -18.94 9.31
C GLU A 734 -13.19 -19.54 8.08
N LEU A 735 -12.71 -18.69 7.17
CA LEU A 735 -11.92 -19.08 6.01
C LEU A 735 -10.57 -19.72 6.41
N LEU A 736 -9.87 -19.14 7.40
CA LEU A 736 -8.61 -19.65 7.93
C LEU A 736 -8.76 -21.08 8.49
N ARG A 737 -9.81 -21.32 9.29
CA ARG A 737 -10.15 -22.66 9.83
C ARG A 737 -10.40 -23.68 8.72
N ALA A 738 -11.07 -23.28 7.64
CA ALA A 738 -11.31 -24.16 6.50
C ALA A 738 -10.03 -24.50 5.73
N TYR A 739 -9.14 -23.53 5.51
CA TYR A 739 -7.80 -23.80 4.94
C TYR A 739 -6.95 -24.70 5.85
N GLN A 740 -6.99 -24.50 7.17
CA GLN A 740 -6.29 -25.35 8.14
C GLN A 740 -6.82 -26.79 8.10
N GLN A 741 -8.13 -26.99 8.09
CA GLN A 741 -8.74 -28.32 7.97
C GLN A 741 -8.38 -28.97 6.63
N ALA A 742 -8.52 -28.24 5.51
CA ALA A 742 -8.17 -28.73 4.17
C ALA A 742 -6.69 -29.14 4.06
N PHE A 743 -5.78 -28.40 4.71
CA PHE A 743 -4.37 -28.74 4.75
C PHE A 743 -4.10 -30.00 5.59
N LYS A 744 -4.72 -30.13 6.77
CA LYS A 744 -4.65 -31.34 7.61
C LYS A 744 -5.17 -32.59 6.88
N ASP A 745 -6.32 -32.46 6.24
CA ASP A 745 -6.92 -33.51 5.41
C ASP A 745 -6.00 -33.97 4.25
N LEU A 746 -5.19 -33.07 3.70
CA LEU A 746 -4.18 -33.36 2.68
C LEU A 746 -2.91 -34.05 3.21
N GLU A 747 -2.57 -33.86 4.49
CA GLU A 747 -1.43 -34.51 5.14
C GLU A 747 -1.77 -35.89 5.71
N GLU A 748 -3.05 -36.17 5.98
CA GLU A 748 -3.54 -37.49 6.41
C GLU A 748 -3.56 -38.56 5.30
N LEU A 749 -3.22 -38.21 4.05
CA LEU A 749 -3.04 -39.21 2.99
C LEU A 749 -1.63 -39.83 3.01
N PRO A 750 -1.50 -41.17 3.08
CA PRO A 750 -0.23 -41.84 2.82
C PRO A 750 0.24 -41.60 1.39
N LEU A 751 1.32 -40.83 1.23
CA LEU A 751 2.10 -40.76 -0.01
C LEU A 751 2.99 -42.01 -0.14
N GLU A 752 2.36 -43.18 -0.25
CA GLU A 752 3.02 -44.46 -0.57
C GLU A 752 3.48 -44.48 -2.04
N ALA A 753 4.43 -43.61 -2.36
CA ALA A 753 4.91 -43.32 -3.71
C ALA A 753 6.45 -43.44 -3.86
N GLU A 754 7.16 -43.92 -2.83
CA GLU A 754 8.64 -44.08 -2.85
C GLU A 754 9.11 -45.55 -2.71
N THR A 755 8.22 -46.51 -2.49
CA THR A 755 8.60 -47.88 -2.09
C THR A 755 8.36 -48.99 -3.14
N VAL A 756 7.77 -48.69 -4.30
CA VAL A 756 7.26 -49.73 -5.24
C VAL A 756 8.02 -49.79 -6.59
N GLU A 757 9.01 -48.93 -6.85
CA GLU A 757 9.83 -49.02 -8.08
C GLU A 757 10.99 -50.04 -8.03
N ARG A 758 11.21 -50.73 -6.90
CA ARG A 758 12.27 -51.76 -6.77
C ARG A 758 11.73 -53.19 -6.90
N GLY A 759 10.67 -53.39 -7.69
CA GLY A 759 9.87 -54.62 -7.73
C GLY A 759 9.91 -55.47 -9.01
N TYR A 760 10.34 -54.93 -10.15
CA TYR A 760 10.33 -55.67 -11.43
C TYR A 760 11.58 -55.40 -12.29
N SER A 761 12.44 -56.39 -12.41
CA SER A 761 13.53 -56.44 -13.40
C SER A 761 13.62 -57.85 -14.00
N TYR A 762 13.31 -57.99 -15.29
CA TYR A 762 13.54 -59.24 -16.02
C TYR A 762 15.06 -59.45 -16.26
N PRO A 763 15.53 -60.70 -16.43
CA PRO A 763 16.95 -61.01 -16.43
C PRO A 763 17.60 -60.91 -17.82
N GLU A 764 18.76 -60.27 -17.88
CA GLU A 764 19.76 -60.49 -18.95
C GLU A 764 21.08 -60.97 -18.33
N THR A 765 21.86 -61.72 -19.12
CA THR A 765 22.88 -62.64 -18.62
C THR A 765 24.31 -62.27 -19.05
N THR A 766 25.16 -61.82 -18.12
CA THR A 766 26.63 -61.93 -18.24
C THR A 766 27.35 -61.94 -16.89
N GLY A 767 28.07 -63.04 -16.61
CA GLY A 767 29.44 -63.07 -16.07
C GLY A 767 29.82 -62.38 -14.74
N LEU A 768 30.14 -63.23 -13.76
CA LEU A 768 31.12 -63.03 -12.67
C LEU A 768 30.71 -62.14 -11.46
N PRO A 769 31.36 -62.31 -10.28
CA PRO A 769 30.64 -62.20 -8.99
C PRO A 769 30.83 -60.90 -8.20
N LYS A 770 29.90 -60.66 -7.27
CA LYS A 770 29.95 -59.60 -6.25
C LYS A 770 30.91 -59.94 -5.10
N ILE A 771 31.45 -58.90 -4.46
CA ILE A 771 32.03 -58.96 -3.11
C ILE A 771 31.12 -58.15 -2.17
N HIS A 772 30.91 -58.64 -0.94
CA HIS A 772 30.06 -58.01 0.08
C HIS A 772 30.87 -57.11 1.04
N GLY A 773 30.28 -55.99 1.48
CA GLY A 773 30.83 -55.09 2.50
C GLY A 773 29.74 -54.27 3.20
N LEU A 774 29.78 -54.25 4.53
CA LEU A 774 28.87 -53.57 5.48
C LEU A 774 29.45 -52.19 5.91
N PRO A 775 28.75 -51.34 6.70
CA PRO A 775 27.33 -50.96 6.67
C PRO A 775 27.08 -49.43 6.86
N THR A 776 25.80 -49.02 6.73
CA THR A 776 25.10 -47.86 7.38
C THR A 776 25.89 -46.71 8.04
N SER A 777 25.58 -45.45 7.69
CA SER A 777 25.34 -44.36 8.68
C SER A 777 24.81 -43.04 8.09
N SER A 778 24.22 -42.22 8.97
CA SER A 778 23.98 -40.76 8.90
C SER A 778 22.86 -40.20 8.00
N MET A 779 22.13 -39.24 8.59
CA MET A 779 21.30 -38.23 7.91
C MET A 779 22.21 -37.12 7.37
N TYR A 780 21.80 -36.38 6.34
CA TYR A 780 22.08 -34.94 6.27
C TYR A 780 20.97 -34.18 5.54
N SER A 781 20.61 -33.01 6.09
CA SER A 781 19.90 -31.96 5.35
C SER A 781 20.94 -31.06 4.68
N SER A 782 20.73 -30.70 3.41
CA SER A 782 21.39 -29.53 2.83
C SER A 782 20.54 -28.88 1.74
N SER A 783 20.48 -27.56 1.78
CA SER A 783 20.01 -26.72 0.69
C SER A 783 21.20 -26.34 -0.21
N SER A 784 20.96 -26.24 -1.52
CA SER A 784 21.80 -25.42 -2.39
C SER A 784 20.97 -24.79 -3.50
N SER A 785 21.23 -23.52 -3.77
CA SER A 785 20.77 -22.83 -4.98
C SER A 785 21.66 -23.22 -6.17
N GLY A 786 21.22 -22.96 -7.40
CA GLY A 786 22.01 -23.21 -8.60
C GLY A 786 21.61 -22.28 -9.75
N ASP A 787 22.41 -21.22 -9.96
CA ASP A 787 22.31 -20.34 -11.13
C ASP A 787 23.09 -20.91 -12.32
N TYR A 788 22.68 -20.54 -13.55
CA TYR A 788 23.32 -21.00 -14.79
C TYR A 788 24.05 -19.86 -15.51
N TYR A 789 25.36 -20.09 -15.77
CA TYR A 789 26.17 -19.76 -16.96
C TYR A 789 25.94 -18.42 -17.71
N ALA A 790 26.95 -17.62 -18.06
CA ALA A 790 28.40 -17.88 -18.27
C ALA A 790 29.23 -16.57 -18.00
N ALA A 791 30.50 -16.35 -18.36
CA ALA A 791 31.40 -17.03 -19.31
C ALA A 791 32.93 -16.83 -19.01
N SER A 792 33.75 -17.21 -19.99
CA SER A 792 35.24 -17.17 -20.02
C SER A 792 35.81 -15.87 -20.66
N PRO A 793 37.15 -15.63 -20.80
CA PRO A 793 38.30 -16.48 -20.40
C PRO A 793 39.56 -15.79 -19.77
N LYS A 794 40.42 -16.63 -19.13
CA LYS A 794 41.92 -16.57 -19.02
C LYS A 794 42.63 -15.46 -18.19
N TYR A 795 43.14 -15.87 -17.01
CA TYR A 795 44.55 -15.89 -16.53
C TYR A 795 45.65 -14.94 -17.10
N PRO A 796 46.82 -14.75 -16.41
CA PRO A 796 47.10 -14.71 -14.95
C PRO A 796 48.21 -13.70 -14.50
N LYS A 797 48.35 -13.40 -13.18
CA LYS A 797 49.58 -13.57 -12.34
C LYS A 797 49.55 -12.87 -10.97
N SER A 798 50.49 -13.27 -10.11
CA SER A 798 50.68 -12.85 -8.71
C SER A 798 52.06 -12.19 -8.47
N LYS A 799 52.13 -11.28 -7.48
CA LYS A 799 53.25 -10.94 -6.57
C LYS A 799 52.65 -10.12 -5.40
N ARG A 800 52.98 -10.39 -4.11
CA ARG A 800 54.13 -9.86 -3.32
C ARG A 800 54.25 -8.32 -3.38
N SER A 801 54.43 -7.58 -2.26
CA SER A 801 54.92 -7.97 -0.92
C SER A 801 54.54 -6.99 0.22
N SER A 802 54.54 -7.53 1.44
CA SER A 802 54.94 -6.95 2.74
C SER A 802 55.06 -5.42 2.94
N HIS A 803 54.47 -4.93 4.04
CA HIS A 803 55.20 -4.12 5.04
C HIS A 803 54.59 -4.23 6.45
N SER A 804 55.40 -3.93 7.48
CA SER A 804 55.12 -4.18 8.90
C SER A 804 54.48 -3.00 9.64
N GLY A 805 53.85 -3.28 10.79
CA GLY A 805 53.42 -2.29 11.78
C GLY A 805 52.90 -2.97 13.06
N GLU A 806 53.67 -2.91 14.14
CA GLU A 806 53.34 -3.55 15.42
C GLU A 806 52.57 -2.61 16.36
N LEU A 807 51.71 -3.18 17.22
CA LEU A 807 51.79 -3.04 18.68
C LEU A 807 50.68 -3.87 19.35
N GLN A 808 51.00 -4.54 20.47
CA GLN A 808 50.04 -5.40 21.18
C GLN A 808 50.40 -5.55 22.67
N SER A 809 49.36 -5.77 23.49
CA SER A 809 49.42 -6.40 24.83
C SER A 809 49.99 -5.52 25.98
N PRO A 810 49.81 -5.90 27.27
CA PRO A 810 49.19 -7.14 27.76
C PRO A 810 48.00 -6.99 28.73
N LEU A 811 47.37 -8.15 28.98
CA LEU A 811 46.37 -8.39 30.01
C LEU A 811 47.00 -8.41 31.42
N HIS A 812 46.18 -8.29 32.46
CA HIS A 812 46.33 -9.13 33.67
C HIS A 812 44.96 -9.39 34.33
N ALA A 813 44.86 -10.44 35.13
CA ALA A 813 43.61 -10.95 35.70
C ALA A 813 43.66 -11.14 37.23
N ASN A 814 42.47 -11.34 37.82
CA ASN A 814 42.09 -11.43 39.24
C ASN A 814 42.99 -12.28 40.17
N ALA A 815 43.07 -11.88 41.45
CA ALA A 815 42.95 -12.78 42.63
C ALA A 815 42.65 -12.02 43.96
N ASP A 816 41.56 -12.41 44.62
CA ASP A 816 41.30 -12.60 46.07
C ASP A 816 41.61 -11.59 47.21
N SER A 817 40.53 -11.28 47.96
CA SER A 817 40.36 -11.31 49.43
C SER A 817 41.20 -10.42 50.40
N ASN A 818 40.56 -9.41 51.03
CA ASN A 818 39.95 -9.56 52.38
C ASN A 818 39.38 -8.26 53.02
N GLY A 819 38.26 -8.40 53.75
CA GLY A 819 38.12 -7.85 55.12
C GLY A 819 37.60 -6.41 55.41
N SER A 820 36.31 -6.33 55.80
CA SER A 820 35.69 -5.31 56.70
C SER A 820 35.51 -3.83 56.24
N GLY A 821 34.46 -3.11 56.65
CA GLY A 821 33.24 -3.60 57.33
C GLY A 821 32.18 -2.56 57.77
N ARG A 822 30.94 -3.07 57.91
CA ARG A 822 29.71 -2.56 58.59
C ARG A 822 28.85 -1.45 57.91
N PRO A 823 27.51 -1.44 58.16
CA PRO A 823 26.52 -0.57 57.48
C PRO A 823 25.73 0.36 58.44
N PHE A 824 24.72 1.07 57.91
CA PHE A 824 23.65 1.73 58.67
C PHE A 824 22.26 1.46 58.06
N MET A 825 21.19 1.45 58.88
CA MET A 825 19.80 1.19 58.46
C MET A 825 18.78 2.03 59.26
N SER A 826 17.75 2.52 58.55
CA SER A 826 16.44 2.97 59.04
C SER A 826 15.56 3.20 57.78
N SER A 827 14.39 2.59 57.54
CA SER A 827 13.18 2.34 58.35
C SER A 827 12.51 3.66 58.80
N PHE A 828 11.20 3.90 58.63
CA PHE A 828 10.04 3.00 58.55
C PHE A 828 8.94 3.44 57.54
N TYR A 829 8.03 2.51 57.21
CA TYR A 829 6.65 2.77 56.76
C TYR A 829 5.68 2.74 57.95
N PRO A 830 4.50 3.39 57.85
CA PRO A 830 3.29 2.99 58.56
C PRO A 830 2.19 2.48 57.60
N THR A 831 1.47 1.45 58.00
CA THR A 831 0.18 1.01 57.40
C THR A 831 -0.97 1.39 58.32
N VAL A 832 -2.17 1.59 57.74
CA VAL A 832 -3.44 1.66 58.47
C VAL A 832 -4.52 0.99 57.60
N ASP A 833 -5.19 -0.03 58.15
CA ASP A 833 -6.45 -0.57 57.63
C ASP A 833 -7.62 -0.01 58.44
N ALA A 834 -8.71 0.37 57.77
CA ALA A 834 -10.05 0.61 58.32
C ALA A 834 -11.10 0.57 57.19
#